data_AF-A0A0R0C7Y3-F1
#
_entry.id   AF-A0A0R0C7Y3-F1
#
_cell.length_a   1.000
_cell.length_b   1.000
_cell.length_c   1.000
_cell.angle_alpha   90.00
_cell.angle_beta   90.00
_cell.angle_gamma   90.00
#
_symmetry.space_group_name_H-M   'P 1'
#
loop_
_entity.id
_entity.type
_entity.pdbx_description
1 polymer ?
#
loop_
_entity_poly.entity_id
_entity_poly.type
_entity_poly.pdbx_seq_one_letter_code
_entity_poly.pdbx_strand_id
1 'polypeptide(L)'
;MNPINLLRAGTTMAALMLALPANAAIADFGSCGASFKAAAVAQGINGERVDQVFSGIMPDLSVLPLLDAQPEFTTPIWDYLASLVDSRRIADGRALLSQHRALLDQVSAQYGVDPATIVAVWGVESDYGRVFGKRPLLQSLATLSCNGRRQPFFKGELLALLKLIDKGDLNPDGLTGSWAGAFGHTQFMPSTYARIAVDGDGDGRRDLVASIPDALASTANYLKQSGWRTGQPWGVEVRIPANFNAALAGRGKRKPLADWRALGVTLADGKPLQVSAIADDSNAAVLLPAGAKGPALLVFRNYDAIYSYNAAESYALAIATLADRLRGGSGLSVAWPTDDPGIGRDERRELQTLLLARGHDIGSADGMVGNATRRAIQVEQQRLGWKDADGRAGARILQALRNAQPAQPTAFRLPAGYQQLVQSPIVRSNVSMKDVQGLSTGDFKGFTAWKVETPFSTAAISVFGGQLLSFVPNGGQDVMWLSPTAKQASTPIRGGAPVCWPYFSRQGQSNDVPAHGFVRTVAWQLRDARRETDGSVVLTLAPPVLDSLDLRLQMVLRIGRTLEQELITENTGSRVQTFTQALHNYFNVSDALKVDVTGLDGLTYLDKLDNGNAHVQKGDWNLRDPRDPGRSDRLYTQAGGHYVLRDPGFKRAIDISTSGSRTAVVWNAGEAGAAKMEDIGAAWRNYVCVEAANAGPDVIELAPGGRHSLKQVFKVKPF
;
A
#
# COMPACT_ATOMS: atom_id res chain seq x y z
N MET A 1 26.82 31.82 -17.61
CA MET A 1 27.79 32.42 -16.68
C MET A 1 27.13 32.51 -15.31
N ASN A 2 27.76 32.03 -14.25
CA ASN A 2 27.41 32.30 -12.85
C ASN A 2 28.52 33.16 -12.25
N PRO A 3 28.20 34.14 -11.40
CA PRO A 3 28.51 34.02 -9.95
C PRO A 3 27.44 34.73 -9.06
N ILE A 4 27.34 34.72 -7.72
CA ILE A 4 27.84 34.00 -6.52
C ILE A 4 27.02 34.56 -5.32
N ASN A 5 26.97 33.84 -4.19
CA ASN A 5 26.28 34.16 -2.92
C ASN A 5 26.66 35.49 -2.20
N LEU A 6 25.79 35.98 -1.30
CA LEU A 6 26.14 36.30 0.11
C LEU A 6 24.92 36.48 1.05
N LEU A 7 25.17 36.52 2.38
CA LEU A 7 24.19 36.50 3.48
C LEU A 7 24.31 37.80 4.33
N ARG A 8 23.50 38.12 5.37
CA ARG A 8 22.47 37.40 6.19
C ARG A 8 21.57 38.43 6.94
N ALA A 9 20.67 37.95 7.80
CA ALA A 9 19.86 38.68 8.82
C ALA A 9 18.64 39.47 8.31
N GLY A 10 17.52 39.57 9.06
CA GLY A 10 17.18 38.86 10.30
C GLY A 10 16.14 39.57 11.17
N THR A 11 14.86 39.23 11.05
CA THR A 11 13.82 39.64 12.01
C THR A 11 12.73 38.58 12.13
N THR A 12 12.55 38.06 13.35
CA THR A 12 11.48 37.14 13.72
C THR A 12 10.15 37.87 13.82
N MET A 13 9.17 37.48 13.00
CA MET A 13 7.76 37.80 13.24
C MET A 13 7.02 36.49 13.48
N ALA A 14 6.44 36.33 14.68
CA ALA A 14 5.75 35.11 15.06
C ALA A 14 4.44 34.98 14.27
N ALA A 15 4.45 34.14 13.24
CA ALA A 15 3.24 33.80 12.49
C ALA A 15 2.34 32.93 13.37
N LEU A 16 1.30 33.55 13.94
CA LEU A 16 0.20 32.85 14.60
C LEU A 16 -0.43 31.88 13.59
N MET A 17 -0.22 30.58 13.73
CA MET A 17 -0.85 29.57 12.88
C MET A 17 -2.35 29.48 13.20
N LEU A 18 -3.11 30.41 12.65
CA LEU A 18 -4.55 30.39 12.61
C LEU A 18 -5.03 29.18 11.79
N ALA A 19 -5.84 28.32 12.41
CA ALA A 19 -6.47 27.16 11.76
C ALA A 19 -7.64 27.59 10.84
N LEU A 20 -7.37 28.48 9.88
CA LEU A 20 -8.38 29.19 9.08
C LEU A 20 -8.90 28.55 7.77
N PRO A 21 -8.32 27.49 7.15
CA PRO A 21 -8.80 27.08 5.82
C PRO A 21 -10.19 26.41 5.86
N ALA A 22 -10.51 25.66 6.92
CA ALA A 22 -11.78 24.95 7.02
C ALA A 22 -12.96 25.91 7.30
N ASN A 23 -12.82 26.81 8.27
CA ASN A 23 -13.89 27.74 8.65
C ASN A 23 -14.23 28.73 7.54
N ALA A 24 -13.25 29.15 6.73
CA ALA A 24 -13.48 30.01 5.57
C ALA A 24 -14.32 29.30 4.48
N ALA A 25 -13.98 28.04 4.16
CA ALA A 25 -14.72 27.26 3.16
C ALA A 25 -16.17 26.95 3.59
N ILE A 26 -16.42 26.73 4.89
CA ILE A 26 -17.77 26.52 5.43
C ILE A 26 -18.61 27.81 5.36
N ALA A 27 -18.02 28.97 5.67
CA ALA A 27 -18.70 30.26 5.54
C ALA A 27 -19.04 30.61 4.07
N ASP A 28 -18.14 30.29 3.14
CA ASP A 28 -18.33 30.46 1.69
C ASP A 28 -19.44 29.54 1.13
N PHE A 29 -19.60 28.33 1.68
CA PHE A 29 -20.70 27.43 1.30
C PHE A 29 -22.08 28.01 1.67
N GLY A 30 -22.21 28.61 2.86
CA GLY A 30 -23.47 29.24 3.30
C GLY A 30 -23.88 30.46 2.46
N SER A 31 -22.92 31.33 2.13
CA SER A 31 -23.18 32.50 1.27
C SER A 31 -23.51 32.09 -0.18
N CYS A 32 -22.84 31.04 -0.69
CA CYS A 32 -23.14 30.44 -1.98
C CYS A 32 -24.57 29.86 -2.03
N GLY A 33 -25.04 29.18 -0.97
CA GLY A 33 -26.40 28.65 -0.90
C GLY A 33 -27.47 29.73 -1.07
N ALA A 34 -27.30 30.89 -0.42
CA ALA A 34 -28.19 32.04 -0.58
C ALA A 34 -28.19 32.60 -2.02
N SER A 35 -27.01 32.70 -2.64
CA SER A 35 -26.89 33.10 -4.06
C SER A 35 -27.55 32.09 -5.01
N PHE A 36 -27.38 30.79 -4.76
CA PHE A 36 -28.00 29.72 -5.54
C PHE A 36 -29.52 29.72 -5.41
N LYS A 37 -30.07 29.96 -4.21
CA LYS A 37 -31.52 30.07 -3.97
C LYS A 37 -32.18 31.10 -4.86
N ALA A 38 -31.61 32.30 -4.99
CA ALA A 38 -32.16 33.34 -5.86
C ALA A 38 -32.23 32.89 -7.33
N ALA A 39 -31.19 32.23 -7.83
CA ALA A 39 -31.14 31.68 -9.19
C ALA A 39 -32.10 30.49 -9.40
N ALA A 40 -32.31 29.66 -8.36
CA ALA A 40 -33.19 28.51 -8.40
C ALA A 40 -34.68 28.90 -8.38
N VAL A 41 -35.06 29.85 -7.52
CA VAL A 41 -36.42 30.42 -7.48
C VAL A 41 -36.77 31.12 -8.79
N ALA A 42 -35.83 31.87 -9.39
CA ALA A 42 -36.00 32.46 -10.72
C ALA A 42 -36.21 31.43 -11.85
N GLN A 43 -35.95 30.14 -11.60
CA GLN A 43 -36.21 29.03 -12.52
C GLN A 43 -37.30 28.07 -12.02
N GLY A 44 -38.16 28.51 -11.10
CA GLY A 44 -39.37 27.80 -10.67
C GLY A 44 -39.18 26.74 -9.59
N ILE A 45 -38.02 26.69 -8.92
CA ILE A 45 -37.78 25.75 -7.80
C ILE A 45 -38.28 26.38 -6.49
N ASN A 46 -38.90 25.58 -5.61
CA ASN A 46 -39.28 26.06 -4.27
C ASN A 46 -38.02 26.44 -3.46
N GLY A 47 -37.94 27.69 -3.02
CA GLY A 47 -36.84 28.21 -2.20
C GLY A 47 -36.64 27.46 -0.88
N GLU A 48 -37.71 26.94 -0.27
CA GLU A 48 -37.63 26.13 0.96
C GLU A 48 -36.87 24.82 0.73
N ARG A 49 -37.01 24.21 -0.45
CA ARG A 49 -36.26 22.98 -0.80
C ARG A 49 -34.78 23.27 -1.03
N VAL A 50 -34.44 24.46 -1.53
CA VAL A 50 -33.05 24.91 -1.57
C VAL A 50 -32.50 25.09 -0.15
N ASP A 51 -33.27 25.70 0.76
CA ASP A 51 -32.86 25.84 2.17
C ASP A 51 -32.65 24.47 2.83
N GLN A 52 -33.54 23.50 2.61
CA GLN A 52 -33.42 22.13 3.12
C GLN A 52 -32.12 21.45 2.64
N VAL A 53 -31.78 21.59 1.35
CA VAL A 53 -30.57 21.00 0.78
C VAL A 53 -29.30 21.65 1.34
N PHE A 54 -29.25 22.97 1.47
CA PHE A 54 -28.05 23.67 1.97
C PHE A 54 -27.91 23.67 3.51
N SER A 55 -28.99 23.47 4.26
CA SER A 55 -28.94 23.31 5.73
C SER A 55 -28.63 21.89 6.18
N GLY A 56 -29.03 20.87 5.40
CA GLY A 56 -28.80 19.45 5.72
C GLY A 56 -27.45 18.89 5.26
N ILE A 57 -26.62 19.65 4.54
CA ILE A 57 -25.41 19.15 3.87
C ILE A 57 -24.16 19.94 4.28
N MET A 58 -23.13 19.22 4.72
CA MET A 58 -21.77 19.76 4.85
C MET A 58 -20.99 19.59 3.54
N PRO A 59 -20.17 20.57 3.10
CA PRO A 59 -19.40 20.46 1.86
C PRO A 59 -18.34 19.36 1.94
N ASP A 60 -18.26 18.52 0.90
CA ASP A 60 -17.29 17.43 0.78
C ASP A 60 -16.07 17.88 -0.03
N LEU A 61 -15.16 18.61 0.60
CA LEU A 61 -13.99 19.19 -0.06
C LEU A 61 -13.04 18.14 -0.68
N SER A 62 -13.21 16.84 -0.37
CA SER A 62 -12.44 15.76 -0.99
C SER A 62 -12.75 15.54 -2.47
N VAL A 63 -13.83 16.14 -3.00
CA VAL A 63 -14.12 16.12 -4.45
C VAL A 63 -13.29 17.12 -5.25
N LEU A 64 -12.74 18.16 -4.62
CA LEU A 64 -12.05 19.25 -5.34
C LEU A 64 -10.78 18.78 -6.07
N PRO A 65 -9.87 17.97 -5.49
CA PRO A 65 -8.69 17.46 -6.21
C PRO A 65 -9.05 16.55 -7.38
N LEU A 66 -10.24 15.93 -7.39
CA LEU A 66 -10.68 15.03 -8.45
C LEU A 66 -11.03 15.77 -9.76
N LEU A 67 -11.28 17.08 -9.69
CA LEU A 67 -11.42 17.94 -10.88
C LEU A 67 -10.17 17.90 -11.76
N ASP A 68 -8.98 17.80 -11.15
CA ASP A 68 -7.68 17.89 -11.81
C ASP A 68 -7.07 16.51 -12.14
N ALA A 69 -7.69 15.42 -11.64
CA ALA A 69 -7.15 14.06 -11.69
C ALA A 69 -8.12 13.06 -12.34
N GLN A 70 -8.66 13.39 -13.52
CA GLN A 70 -9.53 12.49 -14.28
C GLN A 70 -8.73 11.34 -14.92
N PRO A 71 -9.03 10.05 -14.59
CA PRO A 71 -8.24 8.90 -15.05
C PRO A 71 -8.09 8.82 -16.58
N GLU A 72 -9.11 9.24 -17.32
CA GLU A 72 -9.17 9.27 -18.79
C GLU A 72 -7.98 10.01 -19.43
N PHE A 73 -7.46 11.03 -18.75
CA PHE A 73 -6.43 11.94 -19.26
C PHE A 73 -5.07 11.77 -18.57
N THR A 74 -5.06 11.17 -17.37
CA THR A 74 -3.85 11.02 -16.54
C THR A 74 -3.27 9.60 -16.54
N THR A 75 -4.08 8.60 -16.89
CA THR A 75 -3.68 7.18 -16.89
C THR A 75 -3.11 6.79 -18.25
N PRO A 76 -1.97 6.07 -18.32
CA PRO A 76 -1.48 5.50 -19.58
C PRO A 76 -2.57 4.66 -20.27
N ILE A 77 -2.71 4.80 -21.59
CA ILE A 77 -3.84 4.22 -22.34
C ILE A 77 -4.00 2.70 -22.14
N TRP A 78 -2.90 1.97 -21.99
CA TRP A 78 -2.89 0.53 -21.74
C TRP A 78 -3.37 0.16 -20.33
N ASP A 79 -3.10 0.99 -19.32
CA ASP A 79 -3.62 0.80 -17.96
C ASP A 79 -5.11 1.12 -17.90
N TYR A 80 -5.51 2.21 -18.57
CA TYR A 80 -6.91 2.60 -18.67
C TYR A 80 -7.74 1.48 -19.32
N LEU A 81 -7.33 0.98 -20.50
CA LEU A 81 -8.02 -0.15 -21.14
C LEU A 81 -7.92 -1.46 -20.35
N ALA A 82 -6.78 -1.82 -19.77
CA ALA A 82 -6.67 -3.04 -18.96
C ALA A 82 -7.57 -3.01 -17.70
N SER A 83 -7.88 -1.82 -17.19
CA SER A 83 -8.82 -1.66 -16.07
C SER A 83 -10.30 -1.76 -16.49
N LEU A 84 -10.63 -1.49 -17.76
CA LEU A 84 -12.00 -1.38 -18.26
C LEU A 84 -12.43 -2.45 -19.27
N VAL A 85 -11.50 -3.22 -19.83
CA VAL A 85 -11.71 -4.23 -20.88
C VAL A 85 -11.13 -5.58 -20.43
N ASP A 86 -11.34 -5.92 -19.16
CA ASP A 86 -10.81 -7.12 -18.51
C ASP A 86 -11.63 -8.41 -18.83
N SER A 87 -11.00 -9.57 -18.61
CA SER A 87 -11.57 -10.92 -18.77
C SER A 87 -12.93 -11.09 -18.09
N ARG A 88 -13.05 -10.63 -16.84
CA ARG A 88 -14.23 -10.78 -16.01
C ARG A 88 -15.38 -9.92 -16.53
N ARG A 89 -15.11 -8.67 -16.88
CA ARG A 89 -16.11 -7.76 -17.45
C ARG A 89 -16.62 -8.26 -18.80
N ILE A 90 -15.74 -8.77 -19.67
CA ILE A 90 -16.17 -9.38 -20.94
C ILE A 90 -17.09 -10.58 -20.70
N ALA A 91 -16.77 -11.44 -19.74
CA ALA A 91 -17.61 -12.60 -19.38
C ALA A 91 -18.98 -12.17 -18.82
N ASP A 92 -19.00 -11.22 -17.88
CA ASP A 92 -20.21 -10.68 -17.29
C ASP A 92 -21.10 -10.00 -18.35
N GLY A 93 -20.53 -9.19 -19.24
CA GLY A 93 -21.26 -8.52 -20.32
C GLY A 93 -21.84 -9.50 -21.35
N ARG A 94 -21.15 -10.61 -21.65
CA ARG A 94 -21.70 -11.67 -22.50
C ARG A 94 -22.85 -12.42 -21.82
N ALA A 95 -22.78 -12.63 -20.50
CA ALA A 95 -23.89 -13.19 -19.74
C ALA A 95 -25.11 -12.25 -19.77
N LEU A 96 -24.90 -10.94 -19.60
CA LEU A 96 -25.97 -9.94 -19.64
C LEU A 96 -26.58 -9.74 -21.03
N LEU A 97 -25.78 -9.84 -22.11
CA LEU A 97 -26.28 -9.89 -23.48
C LEU A 97 -27.23 -11.08 -23.72
N SER A 98 -26.97 -12.22 -23.07
CA SER A 98 -27.84 -13.40 -23.11
C SER A 98 -29.08 -13.22 -22.24
N GLN A 99 -28.89 -12.75 -20.99
CA GLN A 99 -29.96 -12.56 -20.00
C GLN A 99 -31.02 -11.53 -20.46
N HIS A 100 -30.58 -10.41 -21.02
CA HIS A 100 -31.47 -9.31 -21.45
C HIS A 100 -31.75 -9.33 -22.96
N ARG A 101 -31.58 -10.49 -23.63
CA ARG A 101 -31.61 -10.59 -25.10
C ARG A 101 -32.87 -9.97 -25.73
N ALA A 102 -34.06 -10.29 -25.21
CA ALA A 102 -35.32 -9.79 -25.76
C ALA A 102 -35.45 -8.25 -25.62
N LEU A 103 -35.14 -7.71 -24.44
CA LEU A 103 -35.11 -6.27 -24.17
C LEU A 103 -34.11 -5.55 -25.08
N LEU A 104 -32.90 -6.09 -25.21
CA LEU A 104 -31.85 -5.51 -26.04
C LEU A 104 -32.19 -5.56 -27.54
N ASP A 105 -32.91 -6.59 -28.01
CA ASP A 105 -33.40 -6.66 -29.39
C ASP A 105 -34.51 -5.63 -29.65
N GLN A 106 -35.43 -5.42 -28.71
CA GLN A 106 -36.44 -4.35 -28.78
C GLN A 106 -35.77 -2.96 -28.82
N VAL A 107 -34.86 -2.68 -27.88
CA VAL A 107 -34.11 -1.41 -27.82
C VAL A 107 -33.26 -1.21 -29.09
N SER A 108 -32.59 -2.27 -29.58
CA SER A 108 -31.82 -2.22 -30.83
C SER A 108 -32.70 -1.94 -32.05
N ALA A 109 -33.90 -2.49 -32.11
CA ALA A 109 -34.85 -2.24 -33.20
C ALA A 109 -35.37 -0.79 -33.17
N GLN A 110 -35.67 -0.26 -31.99
CA GLN A 110 -36.20 1.10 -31.80
C GLN A 110 -35.15 2.19 -32.11
N TYR A 111 -33.93 2.05 -31.60
CA TYR A 111 -32.91 3.10 -31.70
C TYR A 111 -31.88 2.85 -32.83
N GLY A 112 -31.72 1.61 -33.28
CA GLY A 112 -30.73 1.23 -34.30
C GLY A 112 -29.29 1.16 -33.79
N VAL A 113 -29.12 1.02 -32.47
CA VAL A 113 -27.82 0.82 -31.81
C VAL A 113 -27.70 -0.66 -31.44
N ASP A 114 -26.58 -1.30 -31.77
CA ASP A 114 -26.48 -2.76 -31.57
C ASP A 114 -26.33 -3.14 -30.08
N PRO A 115 -26.86 -4.31 -29.65
CA PRO A 115 -26.83 -4.74 -28.25
C PRO A 115 -25.45 -4.71 -27.60
N ALA A 116 -24.40 -5.10 -28.32
CA ALA A 116 -23.05 -5.18 -27.76
C ALA A 116 -22.47 -3.78 -27.46
N THR A 117 -22.80 -2.75 -28.25
CA THR A 117 -22.44 -1.36 -27.93
C THR A 117 -23.19 -0.87 -26.69
N ILE A 118 -24.50 -1.11 -26.61
CA ILE A 118 -25.33 -0.67 -25.45
C ILE A 118 -24.79 -1.30 -24.15
N VAL A 119 -24.53 -2.60 -24.16
CA VAL A 119 -23.96 -3.31 -22.99
C VAL A 119 -22.52 -2.88 -22.73
N ALA A 120 -21.70 -2.54 -23.74
CA ALA A 120 -20.35 -2.04 -23.52
C ALA A 120 -20.33 -0.68 -22.80
N VAL A 121 -21.23 0.25 -23.15
CA VAL A 121 -21.40 1.51 -22.39
C VAL A 121 -21.76 1.20 -20.94
N TRP A 122 -22.79 0.37 -20.71
CA TRP A 122 -23.23 0.00 -19.37
C TRP A 122 -22.13 -0.68 -18.52
N GLY A 123 -21.27 -1.47 -19.15
CA GLY A 123 -20.12 -2.12 -18.51
C GLY A 123 -19.01 -1.16 -18.13
N VAL A 124 -18.72 -0.15 -18.96
CA VAL A 124 -17.72 0.88 -18.66
C VAL A 124 -18.22 1.85 -17.59
N GLU A 125 -19.48 2.30 -17.69
CA GLU A 125 -20.03 3.33 -16.80
C GLU A 125 -20.25 2.84 -15.36
N SER A 126 -20.82 1.65 -15.16
CA SER A 126 -21.25 1.21 -13.82
C SER A 126 -20.89 -0.23 -13.45
N ASP A 127 -19.97 -0.87 -14.18
CA ASP A 127 -19.66 -2.31 -14.06
C ASP A 127 -20.94 -3.18 -14.10
N TYR A 128 -21.87 -2.80 -14.98
CA TYR A 128 -23.23 -3.35 -15.12
C TYR A 128 -24.15 -3.08 -13.91
N GLY A 129 -24.14 -1.85 -13.39
CA GLY A 129 -24.95 -1.43 -12.25
C GLY A 129 -24.43 -1.87 -10.87
N ARG A 130 -23.20 -2.38 -10.78
CA ARG A 130 -22.56 -2.77 -9.51
C ARG A 130 -21.83 -1.62 -8.83
N VAL A 131 -21.50 -0.57 -9.58
CA VAL A 131 -20.76 0.60 -9.11
C VAL A 131 -21.37 1.87 -9.68
N PHE A 132 -22.30 2.49 -8.96
CA PHE A 132 -22.84 3.82 -9.31
C PHE A 132 -21.96 4.98 -8.80
N GLY A 133 -21.00 4.67 -7.93
CA GLY A 133 -20.39 5.62 -6.99
C GLY A 133 -21.04 5.51 -5.61
N LYS A 134 -20.44 6.17 -4.61
CA LYS A 134 -20.84 6.07 -3.18
C LYS A 134 -21.07 7.42 -2.51
N ARG A 135 -20.89 8.52 -3.23
CA ARG A 135 -21.04 9.88 -2.67
C ARG A 135 -22.49 10.31 -2.80
N PRO A 136 -23.10 10.97 -1.80
CA PRO A 136 -24.43 11.55 -1.95
C PRO A 136 -24.42 12.58 -3.09
N LEU A 137 -25.39 12.46 -4.00
CA LEU A 137 -25.36 13.19 -5.28
C LEU A 137 -25.54 14.70 -5.07
N LEU A 138 -26.51 15.07 -4.23
CA LEU A 138 -26.76 16.45 -3.82
C LEU A 138 -25.54 17.08 -3.13
N GLN A 139 -24.85 16.35 -2.26
CA GLN A 139 -23.66 16.85 -1.57
C GLN A 139 -22.50 17.15 -2.54
N SER A 140 -22.27 16.25 -3.49
CA SER A 140 -21.21 16.40 -4.49
C SER A 140 -21.48 17.61 -5.39
N LEU A 141 -22.71 17.73 -5.91
CA LEU A 141 -23.10 18.84 -6.78
C LEU A 141 -23.22 20.18 -6.04
N ALA A 142 -23.69 20.20 -4.80
CA ALA A 142 -23.70 21.42 -3.97
C ALA A 142 -22.27 21.90 -3.68
N THR A 143 -21.36 21.00 -3.29
CA THR A 143 -19.95 21.35 -3.06
C THR A 143 -19.30 21.92 -4.32
N LEU A 144 -19.47 21.27 -5.47
CA LEU A 144 -18.90 21.73 -6.75
C LEU A 144 -19.59 22.97 -7.34
N SER A 145 -20.83 23.25 -6.94
CA SER A 145 -21.53 24.50 -7.26
C SER A 145 -20.95 25.70 -6.49
N CYS A 146 -20.36 25.46 -5.32
CA CYS A 146 -19.88 26.49 -4.41
C CYS A 146 -18.37 26.60 -4.32
N ASN A 147 -17.61 25.54 -4.57
CA ASN A 147 -16.16 25.53 -4.43
C ASN A 147 -15.48 24.94 -5.69
N GLY A 148 -14.22 25.34 -5.91
CA GLY A 148 -13.42 24.86 -7.04
C GLY A 148 -13.76 25.50 -8.38
N ARG A 149 -13.31 24.86 -9.48
CA ARG A 149 -13.49 25.34 -10.85
C ARG A 149 -14.74 24.76 -11.51
N ARG A 150 -15.26 25.45 -12.53
CA ARG A 150 -16.50 25.12 -13.27
C ARG A 150 -17.81 25.26 -12.46
N GLN A 151 -17.84 26.04 -11.38
CA GLN A 151 -19.08 26.31 -10.60
C GLN A 151 -20.32 26.62 -11.47
N PRO A 152 -20.28 27.41 -12.57
CA PRO A 152 -21.47 27.65 -13.39
C PRO A 152 -22.07 26.38 -14.03
N PHE A 153 -21.21 25.42 -14.41
CA PHE A 153 -21.65 24.12 -14.93
C PHE A 153 -22.34 23.31 -13.81
N PHE A 154 -21.68 23.17 -12.65
CA PHE A 154 -22.24 22.40 -11.54
C PHE A 154 -23.51 23.02 -10.94
N LYS A 155 -23.62 24.36 -10.93
CA LYS A 155 -24.88 25.05 -10.59
C LYS A 155 -26.02 24.67 -11.55
N GLY A 156 -25.72 24.53 -12.86
CA GLY A 156 -26.68 24.03 -13.84
C GLY A 156 -27.12 22.59 -13.58
N GLU A 157 -26.18 21.72 -13.21
CA GLU A 157 -26.45 20.30 -12.90
C GLU A 157 -27.20 20.12 -11.57
N LEU A 158 -26.85 20.87 -10.53
CA LEU A 158 -27.60 20.90 -9.27
C LEU A 158 -29.03 21.37 -9.49
N LEU A 159 -29.21 22.42 -10.30
CA LEU A 159 -30.52 22.94 -10.65
C LEU A 159 -31.35 21.92 -11.44
N ALA A 160 -30.73 21.21 -12.38
CA ALA A 160 -31.38 20.12 -13.11
C ALA A 160 -31.80 18.99 -12.16
N LEU A 161 -30.93 18.56 -11.24
CA LEU A 161 -31.23 17.53 -10.24
C LEU A 161 -32.44 17.91 -9.36
N LEU A 162 -32.48 19.15 -8.85
CA LEU A 162 -33.61 19.62 -8.05
C LEU A 162 -34.93 19.62 -8.84
N LYS A 163 -34.92 20.02 -10.13
CA LYS A 163 -36.10 19.94 -11.00
C LYS A 163 -36.57 18.51 -11.27
N LEU A 164 -35.69 17.52 -11.24
CA LEU A 164 -36.04 16.11 -11.37
C LEU A 164 -36.68 15.57 -10.08
N ILE A 165 -36.10 15.92 -8.92
CA ILE A 165 -36.65 15.60 -7.60
C ILE A 165 -38.04 16.22 -7.42
N ASP A 166 -38.24 17.49 -7.80
CA ASP A 166 -39.54 18.18 -7.68
C ASP A 166 -40.63 17.61 -8.60
N LYS A 167 -40.25 16.99 -9.72
CA LYS A 167 -41.17 16.26 -10.61
C LYS A 167 -41.51 14.85 -10.12
N GLY A 168 -40.76 14.31 -9.16
CA GLY A 168 -40.84 12.90 -8.78
C GLY A 168 -40.10 11.94 -9.72
N ASP A 169 -39.31 12.46 -10.68
CA ASP A 169 -38.47 11.65 -11.58
C ASP A 169 -37.36 10.90 -10.79
N LEU A 170 -36.90 11.46 -9.67
CA LEU A 170 -35.85 10.90 -8.81
C LEU A 170 -36.21 11.05 -7.33
N ASN A 171 -36.02 10.00 -6.54
CA ASN A 171 -36.04 10.07 -5.08
C ASN A 171 -34.68 10.61 -4.57
N PRO A 172 -34.63 11.69 -3.76
CA PRO A 172 -33.37 12.17 -3.18
C PRO A 172 -32.80 11.22 -2.11
N ASP A 173 -33.63 10.43 -1.43
CA ASP A 173 -33.20 9.57 -0.34
C ASP A 173 -32.37 8.38 -0.85
N GLY A 174 -31.13 8.28 -0.39
CA GLY A 174 -30.18 7.26 -0.85
C GLY A 174 -29.58 7.52 -2.24
N LEU A 175 -29.90 8.64 -2.90
CA LEU A 175 -29.39 8.95 -4.24
C LEU A 175 -27.88 9.23 -4.20
N THR A 176 -27.12 8.27 -4.72
CA THR A 176 -25.66 8.29 -4.76
C THR A 176 -25.14 8.31 -6.19
N GLY A 177 -23.91 8.78 -6.36
CA GLY A 177 -23.24 8.80 -7.65
C GLY A 177 -21.73 8.99 -7.54
N SER A 178 -21.15 9.31 -8.69
CA SER A 178 -19.78 9.78 -8.82
C SER A 178 -19.57 11.14 -8.12
N TRP A 179 -18.31 11.48 -7.87
CA TRP A 179 -17.91 12.77 -7.30
C TRP A 179 -18.31 13.99 -8.15
N ALA A 180 -18.54 13.80 -9.46
CA ALA A 180 -18.85 14.88 -10.39
C ALA A 180 -20.37 15.09 -10.57
N GLY A 181 -21.22 14.21 -10.05
CA GLY A 181 -22.67 14.29 -10.20
C GLY A 181 -23.29 13.39 -11.28
N ALA A 182 -22.51 12.51 -11.92
CA ALA A 182 -23.04 11.40 -12.72
C ALA A 182 -23.58 10.28 -11.81
N PHE A 183 -24.71 9.66 -12.16
CA PHE A 183 -25.42 8.69 -11.31
C PHE A 183 -26.10 7.53 -12.08
N GLY A 184 -26.49 6.49 -11.35
CA GLY A 184 -27.24 5.35 -11.89
C GLY A 184 -26.44 4.47 -12.86
N HIS A 185 -27.15 3.57 -13.55
CA HIS A 185 -26.60 2.61 -14.52
C HIS A 185 -25.88 3.30 -15.69
N THR A 186 -26.39 4.45 -16.12
CA THR A 186 -25.91 5.21 -17.29
C THR A 186 -24.83 6.24 -16.95
N GLN A 187 -24.61 6.55 -15.67
CA GLN A 187 -23.75 7.67 -15.25
C GLN A 187 -24.08 8.99 -15.97
N PHE A 188 -25.36 9.24 -16.26
CA PHE A 188 -25.77 10.53 -16.79
C PHE A 188 -25.62 11.64 -15.75
N MET A 189 -25.19 12.80 -16.21
CA MET A 189 -25.38 14.06 -15.50
C MET A 189 -26.89 14.42 -15.45
N PRO A 190 -27.39 15.09 -14.41
CA PRO A 190 -28.80 15.45 -14.28
C PRO A 190 -29.39 16.21 -15.49
N SER A 191 -28.62 17.11 -16.13
CA SER A 191 -29.04 17.79 -17.35
C SER A 191 -29.19 16.85 -18.56
N THR A 192 -28.34 15.83 -18.64
CA THR A 192 -28.40 14.78 -19.67
C THR A 192 -29.58 13.85 -19.42
N TYR A 193 -29.82 13.44 -18.17
CA TYR A 193 -31.03 12.72 -17.78
C TYR A 193 -32.27 13.49 -18.24
N ALA A 194 -32.38 14.77 -17.85
CA ALA A 194 -33.57 15.57 -18.11
C ALA A 194 -33.92 15.66 -19.61
N ARG A 195 -32.89 15.66 -20.47
CA ARG A 195 -32.98 15.81 -21.93
C ARG A 195 -33.11 14.49 -22.71
N ILE A 196 -32.53 13.39 -22.25
CA ILE A 196 -32.37 12.14 -23.02
C ILE A 196 -33.01 10.91 -22.36
N ALA A 197 -33.19 10.91 -21.04
CA ALA A 197 -33.78 9.74 -20.36
C ALA A 197 -35.17 9.42 -20.94
N VAL A 198 -35.43 8.14 -21.14
CA VAL A 198 -36.68 7.58 -21.65
C VAL A 198 -37.18 6.49 -20.72
N ASP A 199 -38.50 6.35 -20.70
CA ASP A 199 -39.24 5.23 -20.14
C ASP A 199 -39.03 4.02 -21.09
N GLY A 200 -38.42 2.96 -20.58
CA GLY A 200 -38.00 1.78 -21.34
C GLY A 200 -38.90 0.56 -21.12
N ASP A 201 -39.65 0.51 -20.03
CA ASP A 201 -40.62 -0.56 -19.73
C ASP A 201 -42.10 -0.12 -19.78
N GLY A 202 -42.37 1.18 -19.79
CA GLY A 202 -43.69 1.78 -19.96
C GLY A 202 -44.43 2.06 -18.66
N ASP A 203 -43.76 2.08 -17.51
CA ASP A 203 -44.39 2.32 -16.20
C ASP A 203 -44.75 3.80 -15.92
N GLY A 204 -44.32 4.71 -16.80
CA GLY A 204 -44.49 6.15 -16.68
C GLY A 204 -43.33 6.88 -16.01
N ARG A 205 -42.23 6.19 -15.69
CA ARG A 205 -41.02 6.73 -15.04
C ARG A 205 -39.81 6.57 -15.95
N ARG A 206 -38.65 7.02 -15.45
CA ARG A 206 -37.36 7.02 -16.16
C ARG A 206 -36.23 6.69 -15.18
N ASP A 207 -36.40 5.60 -14.44
CA ASP A 207 -35.54 5.22 -13.32
C ASP A 207 -34.23 4.60 -13.81
N LEU A 208 -33.24 5.45 -14.11
CA LEU A 208 -31.89 5.00 -14.49
C LEU A 208 -31.08 4.41 -13.30
N VAL A 209 -31.66 4.27 -12.10
CA VAL A 209 -31.03 3.72 -10.90
C VAL A 209 -31.51 2.29 -10.63
N ALA A 210 -32.79 1.99 -10.80
CA ALA A 210 -33.37 0.66 -10.57
C ALA A 210 -33.92 -0.03 -11.83
N SER A 211 -34.34 0.70 -12.88
CA SER A 211 -34.82 0.09 -14.13
C SER A 211 -33.67 -0.14 -15.12
N ILE A 212 -33.36 -1.42 -15.34
CA ILE A 212 -32.47 -1.85 -16.44
C ILE A 212 -33.09 -1.51 -17.82
N PRO A 213 -34.40 -1.73 -18.08
CA PRO A 213 -35.07 -1.23 -19.28
C PRO A 213 -34.77 0.24 -19.57
N ASP A 214 -35.02 1.14 -18.62
CA ASP A 214 -34.83 2.58 -18.80
C ASP A 214 -33.37 2.94 -19.04
N ALA A 215 -32.44 2.31 -18.31
CA ALA A 215 -31.01 2.51 -18.47
C ALA A 215 -30.51 2.12 -19.87
N LEU A 216 -30.94 0.96 -20.38
CA LEU A 216 -30.53 0.47 -21.70
C LEU A 216 -31.20 1.26 -22.83
N ALA A 217 -32.49 1.57 -22.72
CA ALA A 217 -33.23 2.41 -23.67
C ALA A 217 -32.65 3.84 -23.73
N SER A 218 -32.36 4.45 -22.57
CA SER A 218 -31.75 5.78 -22.48
C SER A 218 -30.33 5.83 -23.03
N THR A 219 -29.54 4.77 -22.82
CA THR A 219 -28.20 4.62 -23.43
C THR A 219 -28.30 4.56 -24.96
N ALA A 220 -29.23 3.77 -25.49
CA ALA A 220 -29.43 3.66 -26.94
C ALA A 220 -29.97 4.96 -27.55
N ASN A 221 -30.91 5.64 -26.88
CA ASN A 221 -31.41 6.96 -27.26
C ASN A 221 -30.29 8.00 -27.30
N TYR A 222 -29.39 8.00 -26.30
CA TYR A 222 -28.23 8.89 -26.27
C TYR A 222 -27.34 8.73 -27.49
N LEU A 223 -26.94 7.49 -27.79
CA LEU A 223 -26.06 7.19 -28.92
C LEU A 223 -26.76 7.54 -30.25
N LYS A 224 -28.06 7.26 -30.37
CA LYS A 224 -28.87 7.62 -31.54
C LYS A 224 -28.91 9.13 -31.76
N GLN A 225 -29.24 9.92 -30.74
CA GLN A 225 -29.23 11.39 -30.81
C GLN A 225 -27.83 11.96 -31.04
N SER A 226 -26.80 11.27 -30.54
CA SER A 226 -25.38 11.58 -30.81
C SER A 226 -24.93 11.26 -32.24
N GLY A 227 -25.84 10.75 -33.10
CA GLY A 227 -25.61 10.51 -34.52
C GLY A 227 -25.07 9.13 -34.86
N TRP A 228 -25.38 8.11 -34.05
CA TRP A 228 -25.11 6.72 -34.36
C TRP A 228 -25.79 6.27 -35.67
N ARG A 229 -25.04 5.55 -36.49
CA ARG A 229 -25.42 5.00 -37.79
C ARG A 229 -25.52 3.48 -37.70
N THR A 230 -26.73 2.95 -37.80
CA THR A 230 -27.02 1.52 -37.78
C THR A 230 -26.18 0.77 -38.82
N GLY A 231 -25.59 -0.36 -38.44
CA GLY A 231 -24.80 -1.22 -39.33
C GLY A 231 -23.39 -0.72 -39.68
N GLN A 232 -22.99 0.49 -39.29
CA GLN A 232 -21.62 0.98 -39.49
C GLN A 232 -20.71 0.63 -38.30
N PRO A 233 -19.44 0.27 -38.53
CA PRO A 233 -18.46 0.11 -37.44
C PRO A 233 -18.16 1.45 -36.75
N TRP A 234 -17.74 1.38 -35.49
CA TRP A 234 -17.15 2.54 -34.79
C TRP A 234 -15.79 2.92 -35.41
N GLY A 235 -15.02 1.91 -35.80
CA GLY A 235 -13.68 2.00 -36.36
C GLY A 235 -13.13 0.61 -36.68
N VAL A 236 -11.90 0.57 -37.22
CA VAL A 236 -11.12 -0.66 -37.45
C VAL A 236 -9.66 -0.41 -37.11
N GLU A 237 -8.93 -1.47 -36.72
CA GLU A 237 -7.48 -1.39 -36.60
C GLU A 237 -6.83 -1.41 -37.99
N VAL A 238 -5.83 -0.54 -38.17
CA VAL A 238 -5.17 -0.29 -39.45
C VAL A 238 -3.65 -0.35 -39.29
N ARG A 239 -2.96 -0.56 -40.40
CA ARG A 239 -1.51 -0.39 -40.47
C ARG A 239 -1.19 0.90 -41.24
N ILE A 240 -0.39 1.76 -40.61
CA ILE A 240 0.17 2.97 -41.22
C ILE A 240 1.54 2.67 -41.84
N PRO A 241 1.96 3.36 -42.91
CA PRO A 241 3.30 3.19 -43.47
C PRO A 241 4.38 3.78 -42.55
N ALA A 242 5.62 3.29 -42.66
CA ALA A 242 6.72 3.68 -41.77
C ALA A 242 7.07 5.18 -41.81
N ASN A 243 6.76 5.86 -42.92
CA ASN A 243 6.94 7.30 -43.12
C ASN A 243 5.64 8.12 -42.92
N PHE A 244 4.62 7.55 -42.26
CA PHE A 244 3.36 8.25 -42.02
C PHE A 244 3.54 9.54 -41.20
N ASN A 245 2.99 10.64 -41.70
CA ASN A 245 3.01 11.91 -40.98
C ASN A 245 2.00 11.90 -39.82
N ALA A 246 2.49 11.66 -38.61
CA ALA A 246 1.68 11.61 -37.39
C ALA A 246 0.89 12.91 -37.10
N ALA A 247 1.28 14.07 -37.66
CA ALA A 247 0.52 15.32 -37.52
C ALA A 247 -0.84 15.30 -38.26
N LEU A 248 -1.08 14.29 -39.11
CA LEU A 248 -2.38 14.02 -39.73
C LEU A 248 -3.34 13.25 -38.82
N ALA A 249 -2.88 12.67 -37.71
CA ALA A 249 -3.70 11.89 -36.79
C ALA A 249 -4.47 12.77 -35.77
N GLY A 250 -5.50 12.17 -35.16
CA GLY A 250 -6.37 12.75 -34.13
C GLY A 250 -7.83 12.86 -34.59
N ARG A 251 -8.80 12.68 -33.67
CA ARG A 251 -10.24 12.54 -34.01
C ARG A 251 -10.81 13.67 -34.89
N GLY A 252 -10.30 14.90 -34.73
CA GLY A 252 -10.73 16.06 -35.52
C GLY A 252 -10.11 16.16 -36.93
N LYS A 253 -9.11 15.34 -37.27
CA LYS A 253 -8.40 15.37 -38.56
C LYS A 253 -9.04 14.43 -39.58
N ARG A 254 -10.33 14.63 -39.88
CA ARG A 254 -11.09 13.75 -40.77
C ARG A 254 -10.72 13.94 -42.25
N LYS A 255 -10.72 12.83 -43.01
CA LYS A 255 -10.56 12.75 -44.48
C LYS A 255 -11.43 11.61 -45.04
N PRO A 256 -11.80 11.62 -46.33
CA PRO A 256 -12.36 10.47 -47.02
C PRO A 256 -11.53 9.19 -46.86
N LEU A 257 -12.17 8.02 -46.93
CA LEU A 257 -11.49 6.72 -46.84
C LEU A 257 -10.48 6.54 -47.98
N ALA A 258 -10.81 7.02 -49.18
CA ALA A 258 -9.92 7.01 -50.34
C ALA A 258 -8.61 7.80 -50.11
N ASP A 259 -8.67 8.95 -49.42
CA ASP A 259 -7.47 9.75 -49.09
C ASP A 259 -6.53 8.98 -48.14
N TRP A 260 -7.08 8.30 -47.13
CA TRP A 260 -6.28 7.47 -46.23
C TRP A 260 -5.63 6.29 -46.95
N ARG A 261 -6.35 5.68 -47.91
CA ARG A 261 -5.81 4.63 -48.79
C ARG A 261 -4.68 5.17 -49.67
N ALA A 262 -4.82 6.38 -50.22
CA ALA A 262 -3.78 7.06 -51.00
C ALA A 262 -2.55 7.46 -50.14
N LEU A 263 -2.75 7.72 -48.85
CA LEU A 263 -1.68 7.91 -47.85
C LEU A 263 -1.05 6.58 -47.38
N GLY A 264 -1.36 5.45 -48.01
CA GLY A 264 -0.76 4.15 -47.73
C GLY A 264 -1.31 3.42 -46.49
N VAL A 265 -2.42 3.88 -45.92
CA VAL A 265 -3.08 3.18 -44.82
C VAL A 265 -3.76 1.91 -45.34
N THR A 266 -3.53 0.79 -44.65
CA THR A 266 -4.09 -0.54 -44.98
C THR A 266 -4.85 -1.11 -43.78
N LEU A 267 -5.62 -2.19 -43.97
CA LEU A 267 -6.15 -2.97 -42.85
C LEU A 267 -5.00 -3.57 -42.00
N ALA A 268 -5.27 -3.94 -40.75
CA ALA A 268 -4.25 -4.51 -39.85
C ALA A 268 -3.50 -5.73 -40.43
N ASP A 269 -4.17 -6.54 -41.26
CA ASP A 269 -3.59 -7.70 -41.97
C ASP A 269 -2.77 -7.33 -43.23
N GLY A 270 -2.76 -6.05 -43.62
CA GLY A 270 -2.07 -5.53 -44.81
C GLY A 270 -2.90 -5.51 -46.09
N LYS A 271 -4.17 -5.93 -46.05
CA LYS A 271 -5.07 -5.82 -47.22
C LYS A 271 -5.45 -4.37 -47.52
N PRO A 272 -5.86 -4.06 -48.77
CA PRO A 272 -6.38 -2.74 -49.14
C PRO A 272 -7.45 -2.25 -48.17
N LEU A 273 -7.43 -0.95 -47.86
CA LEU A 273 -8.34 -0.33 -46.91
C LEU A 273 -9.78 -0.26 -47.47
N GLN A 274 -10.51 -1.37 -47.33
CA GLN A 274 -11.92 -1.52 -47.67
C GLN A 274 -12.66 -1.99 -46.41
N VAL A 275 -13.68 -1.25 -45.98
CA VAL A 275 -14.40 -1.52 -44.73
C VAL A 275 -15.88 -1.69 -45.04
N SER A 276 -16.45 -2.83 -44.67
CA SER A 276 -17.86 -3.14 -44.90
C SER A 276 -18.78 -2.07 -44.31
N ALA A 277 -19.84 -1.71 -45.04
CA ALA A 277 -20.81 -0.66 -44.71
C ALA A 277 -20.25 0.79 -44.61
N ILE A 278 -19.01 1.03 -45.05
CA ILE A 278 -18.41 2.37 -45.19
C ILE A 278 -18.14 2.64 -46.68
N ALA A 279 -18.57 3.80 -47.18
CA ALA A 279 -18.30 4.23 -48.56
C ALA A 279 -16.95 4.96 -48.68
N ASP A 280 -16.35 4.96 -49.87
CA ASP A 280 -14.99 5.51 -50.09
C ASP A 280 -14.87 7.03 -49.84
N ASP A 281 -15.98 7.77 -49.94
CA ASP A 281 -16.11 9.19 -49.63
C ASP A 281 -16.35 9.47 -48.13
N SER A 282 -16.58 8.44 -47.32
CA SER A 282 -16.94 8.59 -45.91
C SER A 282 -15.78 9.09 -45.05
N ASN A 283 -16.04 10.15 -44.29
CA ASN A 283 -15.05 10.81 -43.45
C ASN A 283 -14.60 9.96 -42.24
N ALA A 284 -13.33 9.57 -42.26
CA ALA A 284 -12.64 8.81 -41.21
C ALA A 284 -11.46 9.61 -40.63
N ALA A 285 -11.01 9.28 -39.41
CA ALA A 285 -9.78 9.83 -38.81
C ALA A 285 -8.86 8.70 -38.36
N VAL A 286 -7.54 8.88 -38.49
CA VAL A 286 -6.55 7.98 -37.86
C VAL A 286 -6.32 8.43 -36.42
N LEU A 287 -6.43 7.53 -35.45
CA LEU A 287 -5.99 7.72 -34.06
C LEU A 287 -4.72 6.90 -33.80
N LEU A 288 -3.83 7.45 -32.99
CA LEU A 288 -2.58 6.81 -32.56
C LEU A 288 -2.48 6.91 -31.01
N PRO A 289 -3.27 6.11 -30.25
CA PRO A 289 -3.47 6.32 -28.81
C PRO A 289 -2.19 6.18 -27.97
N ALA A 290 -1.17 5.48 -28.49
CA ALA A 290 0.16 5.36 -27.91
C ALA A 290 1.28 5.78 -28.90
N GLY A 291 0.95 6.70 -29.82
CA GLY A 291 1.83 7.10 -30.92
C GLY A 291 2.04 6.01 -31.99
N ALA A 292 2.88 6.31 -32.98
CA ALA A 292 3.06 5.47 -34.18
C ALA A 292 3.69 4.08 -33.97
N LYS A 293 4.15 3.77 -32.74
CA LYS A 293 4.66 2.43 -32.37
C LYS A 293 3.59 1.52 -31.76
N GLY A 294 2.43 2.05 -31.39
CA GLY A 294 1.32 1.28 -30.85
C GLY A 294 0.23 1.00 -31.90
N PRO A 295 -0.95 0.54 -31.45
CA PRO A 295 -2.12 0.37 -32.32
C PRO A 295 -2.48 1.65 -33.06
N ALA A 296 -2.72 1.53 -34.36
CA ALA A 296 -3.30 2.59 -35.18
C ALA A 296 -4.75 2.22 -35.53
N LEU A 297 -5.66 3.17 -35.36
CA LEU A 297 -7.10 2.95 -35.51
C LEU A 297 -7.66 3.93 -36.53
N LEU A 298 -8.52 3.46 -37.42
CA LEU A 298 -9.29 4.32 -38.30
C LEU A 298 -10.74 4.39 -37.80
N VAL A 299 -11.17 5.57 -37.35
CA VAL A 299 -12.45 5.76 -36.66
C VAL A 299 -13.48 6.55 -37.49
N PHE A 300 -14.74 6.15 -37.39
CA PHE A 300 -15.87 6.67 -38.16
C PHE A 300 -16.84 7.49 -37.29
N ARG A 301 -18.05 7.76 -37.78
CA ARG A 301 -19.07 8.57 -37.10
C ARG A 301 -19.59 7.93 -35.81
N ASN A 302 -19.58 6.60 -35.72
CA ASN A 302 -20.03 5.85 -34.54
C ASN A 302 -19.05 5.97 -33.37
N TYR A 303 -17.75 6.12 -33.62
CA TYR A 303 -16.80 6.51 -32.57
C TYR A 303 -17.07 7.93 -32.04
N ASP A 304 -17.41 8.90 -32.90
CA ASP A 304 -17.82 10.24 -32.43
C ASP A 304 -19.11 10.19 -31.58
N ALA A 305 -20.02 9.23 -31.85
CA ALA A 305 -21.24 9.03 -31.07
C ALA A 305 -20.99 8.36 -29.71
N ILE A 306 -19.91 7.60 -29.55
CA ILE A 306 -19.42 7.11 -28.24
C ILE A 306 -18.69 8.24 -27.51
N TYR A 307 -17.83 8.98 -28.21
CA TYR A 307 -17.05 10.09 -27.66
C TYR A 307 -17.90 11.27 -27.16
N SER A 308 -19.14 11.44 -27.62
CA SER A 308 -20.04 12.45 -27.04
C SER A 308 -20.43 12.14 -25.60
N TYR A 309 -20.50 10.86 -25.23
CA TYR A 309 -20.89 10.38 -23.90
C TYR A 309 -19.90 10.85 -22.82
N ASN A 310 -18.60 10.72 -23.09
CA ASN A 310 -17.52 11.41 -22.37
C ASN A 310 -16.38 11.75 -23.35
N ALA A 311 -15.96 13.02 -23.33
CA ALA A 311 -15.10 13.66 -24.33
C ALA A 311 -13.60 13.30 -24.20
N ALA A 312 -13.28 12.02 -24.03
CA ALA A 312 -11.93 11.47 -24.00
C ALA A 312 -11.76 10.33 -25.00
N GLU A 313 -10.66 10.33 -25.76
CA GLU A 313 -10.38 9.28 -26.75
C GLU A 313 -10.13 7.90 -26.09
N SER A 314 -9.56 7.90 -24.88
CA SER A 314 -9.33 6.72 -24.03
C SER A 314 -10.63 6.04 -23.59
N TYR A 315 -11.56 6.83 -23.04
CA TYR A 315 -12.92 6.41 -22.70
C TYR A 315 -13.66 5.81 -23.91
N ALA A 316 -13.69 6.54 -25.02
CA ALA A 316 -14.40 6.09 -26.21
C ALA A 316 -13.80 4.81 -26.79
N LEU A 317 -12.47 4.66 -26.69
CA LEU A 317 -11.77 3.45 -27.09
C LEU A 317 -12.05 2.25 -26.16
N ALA A 318 -12.20 2.47 -24.85
CA ALA A 318 -12.56 1.40 -23.91
C ALA A 318 -13.95 0.82 -24.21
N ILE A 319 -14.96 1.66 -24.46
CA ILE A 319 -16.31 1.21 -24.84
C ILE A 319 -16.27 0.51 -26.20
N ALA A 320 -15.61 1.11 -27.19
CA ALA A 320 -15.50 0.56 -28.53
C ALA A 320 -14.86 -0.84 -28.57
N THR A 321 -13.72 -0.99 -27.89
CA THR A 321 -13.01 -2.28 -27.80
C THR A 321 -13.76 -3.29 -26.94
N LEU A 322 -14.42 -2.87 -25.85
CA LEU A 322 -15.31 -3.76 -25.08
C LEU A 322 -16.46 -4.27 -25.95
N ALA A 323 -17.11 -3.42 -26.76
CA ALA A 323 -18.18 -3.83 -27.67
C ALA A 323 -17.70 -4.90 -28.66
N ASP A 324 -16.51 -4.74 -29.25
CA ASP A 324 -15.93 -5.76 -30.16
C ASP A 324 -15.63 -7.08 -29.43
N ARG A 325 -15.07 -7.01 -28.22
CA ARG A 325 -14.81 -8.19 -27.37
C ARG A 325 -16.12 -8.89 -26.97
N LEU A 326 -17.20 -8.15 -26.73
CA LEU A 326 -18.53 -8.70 -26.47
C LEU A 326 -19.12 -9.40 -27.70
N ARG A 327 -18.90 -8.88 -28.91
CA ARG A 327 -19.27 -9.54 -30.19
C ARG A 327 -18.44 -10.79 -30.53
N GLY A 328 -17.41 -11.10 -29.74
CA GLY A 328 -16.52 -12.26 -29.97
C GLY A 328 -15.19 -11.92 -30.65
N GLY A 329 -14.93 -10.65 -30.95
CA GLY A 329 -13.67 -10.20 -31.56
C GLY A 329 -12.45 -10.43 -30.67
N SER A 330 -11.28 -10.52 -31.29
CA SER A 330 -9.99 -10.67 -30.60
C SER A 330 -9.57 -9.43 -29.80
N GLY A 331 -10.13 -8.25 -30.10
CA GLY A 331 -9.61 -6.97 -29.62
C GLY A 331 -8.44 -6.48 -30.49
N LEU A 332 -7.66 -5.53 -29.96
CA LEU A 332 -6.48 -4.97 -30.63
C LEU A 332 -5.46 -6.09 -30.90
N SER A 333 -4.94 -6.12 -32.13
CA SER A 333 -3.94 -7.09 -32.59
C SER A 333 -2.52 -6.61 -32.40
N VAL A 334 -2.28 -5.30 -32.48
CA VAL A 334 -0.98 -4.69 -32.16
C VAL A 334 -0.84 -4.56 -30.64
N ALA A 335 0.29 -5.00 -30.10
CA ALA A 335 0.61 -4.82 -28.68
C ALA A 335 0.88 -3.35 -28.35
N TRP A 336 0.64 -2.94 -27.11
CA TRP A 336 1.03 -1.62 -26.63
C TRP A 336 2.57 -1.46 -26.66
N PRO A 337 3.10 -0.26 -26.95
CA PRO A 337 4.55 -0.03 -27.08
C PRO A 337 5.22 0.16 -25.71
N THR A 338 5.08 -0.83 -24.84
CA THR A 338 5.60 -0.87 -23.46
C THR A 338 6.05 -2.28 -23.08
N ASP A 339 7.10 -2.41 -22.28
CA ASP A 339 7.53 -3.68 -21.65
C ASP A 339 6.72 -4.00 -20.38
N ASP A 340 5.93 -3.05 -19.89
CA ASP A 340 5.11 -3.18 -18.69
C ASP A 340 3.64 -2.79 -18.97
N PRO A 341 2.90 -3.58 -19.77
CA PRO A 341 1.48 -3.34 -20.04
C PRO A 341 0.62 -3.42 -18.77
N GLY A 342 -0.57 -2.81 -18.83
CA GLY A 342 -1.54 -2.84 -17.74
C GLY A 342 -2.16 -4.23 -17.56
N ILE A 343 -2.53 -4.56 -16.32
CA ILE A 343 -3.07 -5.87 -15.93
C ILE A 343 -4.55 -5.82 -15.52
N GLY A 344 -5.29 -6.87 -15.86
CA GLY A 344 -6.72 -7.03 -15.62
C GLY A 344 -7.09 -7.30 -14.15
N ARG A 345 -8.40 -7.36 -13.86
CA ARG A 345 -8.92 -7.53 -12.48
C ARG A 345 -8.38 -8.81 -11.79
N ASP A 346 -8.33 -9.92 -12.53
CA ASP A 346 -7.87 -11.21 -12.02
C ASP A 346 -6.35 -11.19 -11.75
N GLU A 347 -5.57 -10.62 -12.66
CA GLU A 347 -4.12 -10.44 -12.51
C GLU A 347 -3.73 -9.50 -11.37
N ARG A 348 -4.54 -8.46 -11.11
CA ARG A 348 -4.36 -7.58 -9.93
C ARG A 348 -4.61 -8.32 -8.61
N ARG A 349 -5.56 -9.27 -8.58
CA ARG A 349 -5.77 -10.16 -7.42
C ARG A 349 -4.61 -11.13 -7.22
N GLU A 350 -4.07 -11.68 -8.31
CA GLU A 350 -2.88 -12.52 -8.25
C GLU A 350 -1.67 -11.74 -7.72
N LEU A 351 -1.45 -10.51 -8.22
CA LEU A 351 -0.41 -9.61 -7.70
C LEU A 351 -0.59 -9.33 -6.20
N GLN A 352 -1.80 -8.99 -5.75
CA GLN A 352 -2.10 -8.83 -4.32
C GLN A 352 -1.84 -10.11 -3.51
N THR A 353 -2.21 -11.28 -4.04
CA THR A 353 -1.96 -12.59 -3.40
C THR A 353 -0.45 -12.85 -3.26
N LEU A 354 0.34 -12.53 -4.29
CA LEU A 354 1.80 -12.64 -4.28
C LEU A 354 2.46 -11.65 -3.30
N LEU A 355 1.87 -10.47 -3.09
CA LEU A 355 2.32 -9.50 -2.08
C LEU A 355 1.98 -9.98 -0.66
N LEU A 356 0.76 -10.48 -0.43
CA LEU A 356 0.36 -11.07 0.85
C LEU A 356 1.23 -12.27 1.23
N ALA A 357 1.57 -13.14 0.27
CA ALA A 357 2.49 -14.26 0.45
C ALA A 357 3.94 -13.84 0.80
N ARG A 358 4.28 -12.55 0.67
CA ARG A 358 5.57 -11.95 1.07
C ARG A 358 5.48 -11.16 2.38
N GLY A 359 4.35 -11.23 3.08
CA GLY A 359 4.14 -10.56 4.37
C GLY A 359 3.78 -9.08 4.28
N HIS A 360 3.42 -8.58 3.10
CA HIS A 360 2.90 -7.21 2.94
C HIS A 360 1.46 -7.13 3.44
N ASP A 361 1.19 -6.33 4.49
CA ASP A 361 -0.18 -6.07 4.93
C ASP A 361 -0.86 -5.08 3.97
N ILE A 362 -1.71 -5.63 3.10
CA ILE A 362 -2.48 -4.88 2.10
C ILE A 362 -3.98 -5.14 2.20
N GLY A 363 -4.45 -5.77 3.28
CA GLY A 363 -5.82 -6.26 3.40
C GLY A 363 -6.10 -7.49 2.52
N SER A 364 -7.25 -7.54 1.86
CA SER A 364 -7.67 -8.66 1.00
C SER A 364 -7.25 -8.48 -0.47
N ALA A 365 -7.02 -9.59 -1.18
CA ALA A 365 -6.79 -9.60 -2.62
C ALA A 365 -8.10 -9.39 -3.40
N ASP A 366 -8.61 -8.15 -3.41
CA ASP A 366 -9.89 -7.75 -3.99
C ASP A 366 -9.85 -7.37 -5.49
N GLY A 367 -8.67 -7.05 -6.02
CA GLY A 367 -8.40 -6.57 -7.38
C GLY A 367 -8.35 -5.03 -7.51
N MET A 368 -8.51 -4.31 -6.40
CA MET A 368 -8.43 -2.84 -6.31
C MET A 368 -7.05 -2.40 -5.83
N VAL A 369 -6.29 -1.75 -6.71
CA VAL A 369 -4.93 -1.27 -6.36
C VAL A 369 -5.04 0.02 -5.54
N GLY A 370 -5.24 -0.16 -4.23
CA GLY A 370 -5.22 0.89 -3.23
C GLY A 370 -3.80 1.31 -2.83
N ASN A 371 -3.71 2.32 -1.94
CA ASN A 371 -2.42 2.86 -1.51
C ASN A 371 -1.53 1.82 -0.81
N ALA A 372 -2.09 0.88 -0.05
CA ALA A 372 -1.33 -0.22 0.56
C ALA A 372 -0.72 -1.14 -0.51
N THR A 373 -1.50 -1.56 -1.51
CA THR A 373 -1.01 -2.36 -2.65
C THR A 373 0.09 -1.63 -3.42
N ARG A 374 -0.05 -0.33 -3.70
CA ARG A 374 1.01 0.46 -4.36
C ARG A 374 2.30 0.49 -3.55
N ARG A 375 2.23 0.71 -2.23
CA ARG A 375 3.42 0.72 -1.35
C ARG A 375 4.11 -0.65 -1.31
N ALA A 376 3.33 -1.74 -1.21
CA ALA A 376 3.87 -3.10 -1.25
C ALA A 376 4.59 -3.38 -2.59
N ILE A 377 4.04 -2.89 -3.70
CA ILE A 377 4.71 -2.91 -5.01
C ILE A 377 6.02 -2.11 -4.97
N GLN A 378 6.05 -0.91 -4.40
CA GLN A 378 7.28 -0.10 -4.27
C GLN A 378 8.38 -0.86 -3.50
N VAL A 379 8.03 -1.50 -2.38
CA VAL A 379 8.98 -2.29 -1.59
C VAL A 379 9.52 -3.48 -2.39
N GLU A 380 8.68 -4.17 -3.16
CA GLU A 380 9.14 -5.25 -4.05
C GLU A 380 10.00 -4.75 -5.21
N GLN A 381 9.64 -3.62 -5.84
CA GLN A 381 10.44 -2.99 -6.90
C GLN A 381 11.84 -2.61 -6.38
N GLN A 382 11.92 -2.02 -5.17
CA GLN A 382 13.19 -1.73 -4.49
C GLN A 382 13.97 -3.02 -4.18
N ARG A 383 13.31 -4.06 -3.66
CA ARG A 383 13.93 -5.38 -3.37
C ARG A 383 14.47 -6.06 -4.64
N LEU A 384 13.80 -5.86 -5.77
CA LEU A 384 14.22 -6.34 -7.10
C LEU A 384 15.28 -5.44 -7.77
N GLY A 385 15.77 -4.39 -7.09
CA GLY A 385 16.79 -3.49 -7.60
C GLY A 385 16.33 -2.59 -8.76
N TRP A 386 15.03 -2.34 -8.89
CA TRP A 386 14.51 -1.45 -9.91
C TRP A 386 14.89 0.00 -9.58
N LYS A 387 15.35 0.73 -10.61
CA LYS A 387 15.74 2.13 -10.48
C LYS A 387 14.57 3.03 -10.06
N ASP A 388 13.39 2.74 -10.59
CA ASP A 388 12.16 3.49 -10.38
C ASP A 388 11.16 2.59 -9.63
N ALA A 389 10.86 2.95 -8.38
CA ALA A 389 9.90 2.27 -7.51
C ALA A 389 8.60 3.09 -7.43
N ASP A 390 7.83 3.06 -8.51
CA ASP A 390 6.64 3.88 -8.73
C ASP A 390 5.36 3.35 -8.05
N GLY A 391 5.34 2.08 -7.64
CA GLY A 391 4.17 1.43 -7.05
C GLY A 391 3.12 1.01 -8.07
N ARG A 392 3.45 1.01 -9.37
CA ARG A 392 2.51 0.69 -10.44
C ARG A 392 2.26 -0.81 -10.55
N ALA A 393 0.98 -1.17 -10.51
CA ALA A 393 0.53 -2.55 -10.74
C ALA A 393 0.49 -2.85 -12.24
N GLY A 394 1.66 -3.19 -12.81
CA GLY A 394 1.83 -3.61 -14.21
C GLY A 394 2.23 -5.08 -14.36
N ALA A 395 2.23 -5.58 -15.58
CA ALA A 395 2.59 -6.96 -15.92
C ALA A 395 4.03 -7.32 -15.52
N ARG A 396 4.96 -6.34 -15.56
CA ARG A 396 6.38 -6.54 -15.25
C ARG A 396 6.59 -6.90 -13.78
N ILE A 397 5.89 -6.24 -12.84
CA ILE A 397 6.02 -6.58 -11.41
C ILE A 397 5.30 -7.90 -11.11
N LEU A 398 4.12 -8.13 -11.70
CA LEU A 398 3.41 -9.42 -11.58
C LEU A 398 4.31 -10.58 -12.04
N GLN A 399 4.94 -10.46 -13.21
CA GLN A 399 5.82 -11.53 -13.71
C GLN A 399 7.10 -11.67 -12.88
N ALA A 400 7.68 -10.57 -12.39
CA ALA A 400 8.81 -10.64 -11.48
C ALA A 400 8.46 -11.37 -10.17
N LEU A 401 7.26 -11.17 -9.62
CA LEU A 401 6.79 -11.85 -8.41
C LEU A 401 6.27 -13.27 -8.64
N ARG A 402 5.83 -13.62 -9.86
CA ARG A 402 5.63 -15.02 -10.26
C ARG A 402 6.97 -15.78 -10.30
N ASN A 403 7.99 -15.18 -10.89
CA ASN A 403 9.31 -15.80 -11.08
C ASN A 403 10.13 -15.87 -9.78
N ALA A 404 10.11 -14.82 -8.96
CA ALA A 404 10.90 -14.72 -7.73
C ALA A 404 10.16 -15.39 -6.55
N GLN A 405 9.94 -16.71 -6.65
CA GLN A 405 9.25 -17.51 -5.63
C GLN A 405 9.75 -17.13 -4.23
N PRO A 406 8.87 -16.69 -3.31
CA PRO A 406 9.34 -16.11 -2.05
C PRO A 406 10.01 -17.18 -1.19
N ALA A 407 11.08 -16.79 -0.52
CA ALA A 407 11.68 -17.52 0.58
C ALA A 407 10.62 -17.73 1.67
N GLN A 408 9.88 -18.85 1.62
CA GLN A 408 8.92 -19.16 2.68
C GLN A 408 9.72 -19.37 3.96
N PRO A 409 9.40 -18.67 5.07
CA PRO A 409 9.97 -18.99 6.37
C PRO A 409 9.76 -20.48 6.64
N THR A 410 10.77 -21.17 7.16
CA THR A 410 10.59 -22.56 7.58
C THR A 410 9.41 -22.60 8.54
N ALA A 411 8.40 -23.41 8.23
CA ALA A 411 7.28 -23.66 9.12
C ALA A 411 7.77 -24.55 10.27
N PHE A 412 8.32 -23.92 11.31
CA PHE A 412 8.86 -24.60 12.47
C PHE A 412 7.73 -25.25 13.25
N ARG A 413 8.01 -26.45 13.75
CA ARG A 413 7.14 -27.16 14.68
C ARG A 413 7.74 -27.06 16.08
N LEU A 414 6.91 -27.19 17.10
CA LEU A 414 7.39 -27.26 18.48
C LEU A 414 8.36 -28.45 18.61
N PRO A 415 9.61 -28.27 19.07
CA PRO A 415 10.56 -29.36 19.20
C PRO A 415 10.04 -30.48 20.10
N ALA A 416 10.41 -31.72 19.80
CA ALA A 416 10.10 -32.83 20.69
C ALA A 416 10.75 -32.59 22.07
N GLY A 417 10.03 -32.91 23.15
CA GLY A 417 10.51 -32.67 24.52
C GLY A 417 10.55 -31.19 24.96
N TYR A 418 10.07 -30.23 24.14
CA TYR A 418 10.21 -28.80 24.45
C TYR A 418 9.58 -28.38 25.78
N GLN A 419 8.39 -28.89 26.12
CA GLN A 419 7.74 -28.58 27.40
C GLN A 419 8.57 -29.06 28.59
N GLN A 420 9.20 -30.23 28.48
CA GLN A 420 10.13 -30.76 29.47
C GLN A 420 11.39 -29.89 29.57
N LEU A 421 11.93 -29.37 28.46
CA LEU A 421 13.07 -28.43 28.47
C LEU A 421 12.73 -27.08 29.12
N VAL A 422 11.51 -26.57 28.92
CA VAL A 422 11.00 -25.34 29.53
C VAL A 422 10.77 -25.50 31.04
N GLN A 423 10.41 -26.70 31.49
CA GLN A 423 10.23 -27.06 32.90
C GLN A 423 11.51 -27.60 33.56
N SER A 424 12.58 -27.84 32.80
CA SER A 424 13.79 -28.49 33.31
C SER A 424 14.51 -27.62 34.34
N PRO A 425 14.98 -28.19 35.45
CA PRO A 425 15.82 -27.47 36.39
C PRO A 425 17.12 -27.02 35.71
N ILE A 426 17.72 -25.97 36.25
CA ILE A 426 18.92 -25.34 35.69
C ILE A 426 20.06 -26.36 35.64
N VAL A 427 20.47 -26.73 34.43
CA VAL A 427 21.49 -27.75 34.18
C VAL A 427 22.85 -27.27 34.70
N ARG A 428 23.50 -28.07 35.54
CA ARG A 428 24.88 -27.80 35.98
C ARG A 428 25.80 -27.79 34.74
N SER A 429 26.56 -26.71 34.55
CA SER A 429 27.58 -26.68 33.49
C SER A 429 28.68 -27.68 33.77
N ASN A 430 29.18 -28.32 32.71
CA ASN A 430 30.33 -29.22 32.76
C ASN A 430 31.69 -28.47 32.77
N VAL A 431 31.69 -27.13 32.70
CA VAL A 431 32.90 -26.30 32.74
C VAL A 431 33.29 -26.02 34.19
N SER A 432 34.54 -26.29 34.55
CA SER A 432 35.11 -25.88 35.84
C SER A 432 35.31 -24.36 35.87
N MET A 433 34.29 -23.64 36.33
CA MET A 433 34.36 -22.17 36.47
C MET A 433 35.40 -21.69 37.49
N LYS A 434 35.92 -22.58 38.34
CA LYS A 434 36.96 -22.27 39.33
C LYS A 434 38.29 -21.83 38.68
N ASP A 435 38.51 -22.23 37.43
CA ASP A 435 39.77 -22.01 36.72
C ASP A 435 39.77 -20.70 35.90
N VAL A 436 38.65 -19.97 35.86
CA VAL A 436 38.50 -18.69 35.13
C VAL A 436 38.31 -17.54 36.12
N GLN A 437 39.39 -16.82 36.40
CA GLN A 437 39.36 -15.66 37.30
C GLN A 437 38.30 -14.63 36.85
N GLY A 438 37.43 -14.23 37.78
CA GLY A 438 36.35 -13.27 37.51
C GLY A 438 35.06 -13.90 36.98
N LEU A 439 34.97 -15.22 36.80
CA LEU A 439 33.73 -15.93 36.48
C LEU A 439 33.19 -16.64 37.73
N SER A 440 31.89 -16.51 37.97
CA SER A 440 31.18 -17.27 39.01
C SER A 440 29.74 -17.57 38.61
N THR A 441 29.08 -18.48 39.34
CA THR A 441 27.61 -18.65 39.29
C THR A 441 27.02 -18.24 40.62
N GLY A 442 25.90 -17.52 40.58
CA GLY A 442 25.14 -17.13 41.77
C GLY A 442 23.79 -16.53 41.40
N ASP A 443 23.12 -15.96 42.39
CA ASP A 443 21.93 -15.15 42.16
C ASP A 443 22.29 -13.78 41.57
N PHE A 444 21.46 -13.32 40.64
CA PHE A 444 21.35 -11.93 40.23
C PHE A 444 19.87 -11.54 40.16
N LYS A 445 19.39 -10.82 41.19
CA LYS A 445 18.00 -10.31 41.27
C LYS A 445 16.95 -11.42 41.17
N GLY A 446 17.19 -12.57 41.81
CA GLY A 446 16.31 -13.74 41.78
C GLY A 446 16.55 -14.71 40.62
N PHE A 447 17.45 -14.37 39.68
CA PHE A 447 17.80 -15.22 38.55
C PHE A 447 19.15 -15.89 38.80
N THR A 448 19.24 -17.21 38.62
CA THR A 448 20.54 -17.90 38.58
C THR A 448 21.29 -17.48 37.32
N ALA A 449 22.49 -16.93 37.50
CA ALA A 449 23.26 -16.30 36.43
C ALA A 449 24.75 -16.67 36.50
N TRP A 450 25.40 -16.67 35.34
CA TRP A 450 26.84 -16.50 35.25
C TRP A 450 27.18 -15.03 35.47
N LYS A 451 27.95 -14.76 36.52
CA LYS A 451 28.43 -13.42 36.87
C LYS A 451 29.87 -13.29 36.40
N VAL A 452 30.15 -12.20 35.69
CA VAL A 452 31.46 -11.89 35.12
C VAL A 452 31.97 -10.59 35.73
N GLU A 453 33.22 -10.59 36.17
CA GLU A 453 33.92 -9.45 36.75
C GLU A 453 35.27 -9.28 36.04
N THR A 454 35.50 -8.11 35.46
CA THR A 454 36.73 -7.75 34.74
C THR A 454 37.28 -6.43 35.29
N PRO A 455 38.53 -6.03 34.97
CA PRO A 455 39.04 -4.70 35.33
C PRO A 455 38.24 -3.53 34.74
N PHE A 456 37.39 -3.79 33.73
CA PHE A 456 36.70 -2.78 32.94
C PHE A 456 35.20 -2.73 33.16
N SER A 457 34.59 -3.82 33.65
CA SER A 457 33.14 -3.99 33.74
C SER A 457 32.74 -5.23 34.53
N THR A 458 31.50 -5.25 35.00
CA THR A 458 30.82 -6.46 35.46
C THR A 458 29.62 -6.78 34.56
N ALA A 459 29.21 -8.04 34.51
CA ALA A 459 28.02 -8.47 33.76
C ALA A 459 27.32 -9.65 34.46
N ALA A 460 26.04 -9.83 34.18
CA ALA A 460 25.27 -11.00 34.60
C ALA A 460 24.50 -11.57 33.41
N ILE A 461 24.62 -12.88 33.20
CA ILE A 461 23.96 -13.62 32.13
C ILE A 461 23.13 -14.74 32.75
N SER A 462 21.81 -14.65 32.59
CA SER A 462 20.86 -15.66 33.04
C SER A 462 21.17 -17.02 32.42
N VAL A 463 21.16 -18.08 33.25
CA VAL A 463 21.20 -19.45 32.72
C VAL A 463 19.89 -19.77 31.99
N PHE A 464 18.76 -19.20 32.44
CA PHE A 464 17.49 -19.29 31.73
C PHE A 464 17.47 -18.33 30.52
N GLY A 465 17.25 -18.86 29.32
CA GLY A 465 17.24 -18.11 28.06
C GLY A 465 18.60 -17.66 27.54
N GLY A 466 19.71 -17.96 28.24
CA GLY A 466 21.05 -17.47 27.90
C GLY A 466 21.16 -15.94 27.93
N GLN A 467 20.23 -15.28 28.63
CA GLN A 467 19.91 -13.87 28.43
C GLN A 467 20.86 -12.97 29.23
N LEU A 468 21.55 -12.05 28.56
CA LEU A 468 22.29 -10.98 29.23
C LEU A 468 21.29 -10.14 30.04
N LEU A 469 21.47 -10.05 31.36
CA LEU A 469 20.61 -9.29 32.27
C LEU A 469 21.20 -7.93 32.66
N SER A 470 22.53 -7.81 32.65
CA SER A 470 23.27 -6.66 33.18
C SER A 470 24.64 -6.52 32.53
N PHE A 471 25.06 -5.28 32.27
CA PHE A 471 26.41 -4.91 31.88
C PHE A 471 26.76 -3.53 32.44
N VAL A 472 27.67 -3.48 33.40
CA VAL A 472 28.06 -2.28 34.14
C VAL A 472 29.54 -1.97 33.84
N PRO A 473 29.85 -0.95 33.01
CA PRO A 473 31.21 -0.43 32.91
C PRO A 473 31.73 0.06 34.27
N ASN A 474 33.01 -0.13 34.54
CA ASN A 474 33.63 0.26 35.81
C ASN A 474 33.46 1.78 36.08
N GLY A 475 33.00 2.14 37.27
CA GLY A 475 32.63 3.51 37.64
C GLY A 475 31.37 4.06 36.97
N GLY A 476 30.67 3.25 36.16
CA GLY A 476 29.46 3.62 35.43
C GLY A 476 28.17 3.07 36.04
N GLN A 477 27.11 3.14 35.25
CA GLN A 477 25.78 2.59 35.57
C GLN A 477 25.46 1.42 34.63
N ASP A 478 24.53 0.55 35.04
CA ASP A 478 24.08 -0.56 34.18
C ASP A 478 23.55 -0.05 32.84
N VAL A 479 24.01 -0.69 31.77
CA VAL A 479 23.61 -0.43 30.38
C VAL A 479 22.31 -1.14 30.07
N MET A 480 22.04 -2.27 30.72
CA MET A 480 20.85 -3.08 30.47
C MET A 480 19.75 -2.74 31.49
N TRP A 481 18.52 -2.57 31.01
CA TRP A 481 17.35 -2.43 31.86
C TRP A 481 16.75 -3.81 32.13
N LEU A 482 16.58 -4.17 33.39
CA LEU A 482 15.82 -5.35 33.79
C LEU A 482 14.52 -4.89 34.47
N SER A 483 13.39 -5.51 34.12
CA SER A 483 12.12 -5.14 34.74
C SER A 483 12.15 -5.35 36.26
N PRO A 484 11.70 -4.37 37.08
CA PRO A 484 11.53 -4.55 38.52
C PRO A 484 10.55 -5.67 38.89
N THR A 485 9.63 -6.02 37.99
CA THR A 485 8.63 -7.09 38.15
C THR A 485 8.85 -8.24 37.15
N ALA A 486 10.10 -8.42 36.69
CA ALA A 486 10.47 -9.52 35.79
C ALA A 486 10.00 -10.87 36.35
N LYS A 487 9.20 -11.58 35.56
CA LYS A 487 8.69 -12.91 35.92
C LYS A 487 9.84 -13.93 35.93
N GLN A 488 9.74 -14.91 36.83
CA GLN A 488 10.70 -16.01 36.92
C GLN A 488 10.41 -17.10 35.87
N ALA A 489 11.36 -18.03 35.72
CA ALA A 489 11.16 -19.23 34.91
C ALA A 489 9.86 -19.96 35.34
N SER A 490 9.05 -20.50 34.42
CA SER A 490 9.30 -20.70 32.98
C SER A 490 8.88 -19.55 32.04
N THR A 491 8.62 -18.35 32.57
CA THR A 491 8.18 -17.19 31.77
C THR A 491 9.38 -16.45 31.14
N PRO A 492 9.31 -15.93 29.90
CA PRO A 492 10.37 -15.09 29.34
C PRO A 492 10.73 -13.90 30.23
N ILE A 493 12.03 -13.66 30.44
CA ILE A 493 12.51 -12.57 31.31
C ILE A 493 12.38 -11.23 30.56
N ARG A 494 11.70 -10.26 31.19
CA ARG A 494 11.53 -8.90 30.64
C ARG A 494 12.72 -8.00 30.97
N GLY A 495 13.38 -7.47 29.93
CA GLY A 495 14.58 -6.65 30.05
C GLY A 495 15.84 -7.39 29.61
N GLY A 496 17.02 -6.80 29.77
CA GLY A 496 18.28 -7.38 29.31
C GLY A 496 18.36 -7.44 27.78
N ALA A 497 18.98 -8.49 27.23
CA ALA A 497 18.95 -8.79 25.80
C ALA A 497 18.46 -10.25 25.55
N PRO A 498 17.13 -10.48 25.53
CA PRO A 498 16.54 -11.77 25.17
C PRO A 498 16.96 -12.23 23.77
N VAL A 499 17.28 -13.52 23.65
CA VAL A 499 17.66 -14.16 22.38
C VAL A 499 16.40 -14.70 21.69
N CYS A 500 15.99 -14.07 20.59
CA CYS A 500 14.81 -14.45 19.82
C CYS A 500 15.23 -15.27 18.59
N TRP A 501 14.98 -16.59 18.60
CA TRP A 501 15.47 -17.52 17.58
C TRP A 501 14.70 -18.86 17.61
N PRO A 502 14.40 -19.51 16.46
CA PRO A 502 14.81 -19.19 15.09
C PRO A 502 13.81 -18.27 14.35
N TYR A 503 13.02 -17.49 15.07
CA TYR A 503 12.22 -16.42 14.47
C TYR A 503 12.00 -15.28 15.48
N PHE A 504 11.88 -14.06 14.97
CA PHE A 504 11.50 -12.88 15.74
C PHE A 504 10.00 -12.60 15.59
N SER A 505 9.34 -12.13 16.66
CA SER A 505 7.88 -11.98 16.69
C SER A 505 7.19 -13.30 16.31
N ARG A 506 6.38 -13.34 15.24
CA ARG A 506 5.82 -14.58 14.67
C ARG A 506 6.32 -14.97 13.28
N GLN A 507 6.80 -14.06 12.44
CA GLN A 507 7.32 -14.34 11.08
C GLN A 507 6.61 -15.51 10.33
N GLY A 508 5.29 -15.44 10.19
CA GLY A 508 4.48 -16.46 9.49
C GLY A 508 4.21 -17.77 10.23
N GLN A 509 4.73 -17.97 11.44
CA GLN A 509 4.46 -19.15 12.26
C GLN A 509 3.03 -19.15 12.83
N SER A 510 2.46 -20.34 13.06
CA SER A 510 1.14 -20.51 13.66
C SER A 510 1.12 -20.21 15.17
N ASN A 511 -0.05 -20.36 15.80
CA ASN A 511 -0.19 -20.25 17.25
C ASN A 511 0.31 -21.49 18.02
N ASP A 512 0.67 -22.57 17.33
CA ASP A 512 1.13 -23.84 17.92
C ASP A 512 2.58 -23.77 18.44
N VAL A 513 3.28 -22.67 18.13
CA VAL A 513 4.65 -22.38 18.57
C VAL A 513 4.72 -21.03 19.31
N PRO A 514 5.61 -20.88 20.30
CA PRO A 514 5.77 -19.63 21.05
C PRO A 514 6.22 -18.48 20.16
N ALA A 515 5.77 -17.25 20.45
CA ALA A 515 6.33 -16.06 19.80
C ALA A 515 7.78 -15.81 20.24
N HIS A 516 8.59 -15.30 19.31
CA HIS A 516 10.04 -15.07 19.40
C HIS A 516 10.89 -16.35 19.56
N GLY A 517 10.44 -17.46 18.98
CA GLY A 517 11.19 -18.70 18.94
C GLY A 517 11.27 -19.46 20.26
N PHE A 518 12.19 -20.41 20.31
CA PHE A 518 12.23 -21.47 21.32
C PHE A 518 13.24 -21.22 22.45
N VAL A 519 14.30 -20.47 22.18
CA VAL A 519 15.51 -20.51 23.04
C VAL A 519 15.47 -19.60 24.27
N ARG A 520 14.59 -18.60 24.32
CA ARG A 520 14.49 -17.65 25.46
C ARG A 520 13.78 -18.21 26.70
N THR A 521 13.22 -19.42 26.63
CA THR A 521 12.47 -20.07 27.72
C THR A 521 13.03 -21.43 28.15
N VAL A 522 14.27 -21.74 27.79
CA VAL A 522 14.96 -22.99 28.17
C VAL A 522 16.27 -22.67 28.90
N ALA A 523 16.77 -23.59 29.72
CA ALA A 523 18.06 -23.42 30.41
C ALA A 523 19.25 -23.67 29.45
N TRP A 524 20.10 -22.66 29.25
CA TRP A 524 21.29 -22.74 28.44
C TRP A 524 22.46 -23.36 29.20
N GLN A 525 23.51 -23.76 28.47
CA GLN A 525 24.73 -24.35 29.01
C GLN A 525 25.94 -23.50 28.63
N LEU A 526 26.78 -23.20 29.61
CA LEU A 526 28.15 -22.72 29.39
C LEU A 526 28.98 -23.87 28.80
N ARG A 527 29.51 -23.65 27.60
CA ARG A 527 30.29 -24.61 26.79
C ARG A 527 31.80 -24.41 26.92
N ASP A 528 32.22 -23.15 26.93
CA ASP A 528 33.61 -22.71 27.07
C ASP A 528 33.65 -21.37 27.82
N ALA A 529 34.70 -21.14 28.59
CA ALA A 529 34.98 -19.88 29.26
C ALA A 529 36.49 -19.66 29.33
N ARG A 530 36.95 -18.46 28.96
CA ARG A 530 38.36 -18.07 29.07
C ARG A 530 38.51 -16.62 29.49
N ARG A 531 39.64 -16.32 30.13
CA ARG A 531 40.10 -14.95 30.37
C ARG A 531 41.17 -14.59 29.36
N GLU A 532 41.03 -13.43 28.73
CA GLU A 532 41.99 -12.91 27.75
C GLU A 532 43.09 -12.11 28.44
N THR A 533 44.20 -11.84 27.73
CA THR A 533 45.39 -11.19 28.27
C THR A 533 45.15 -9.74 28.71
N ASP A 534 44.15 -9.06 28.15
CA ASP A 534 43.72 -7.72 28.60
C ASP A 534 42.85 -7.76 29.86
N GLY A 535 42.48 -8.95 30.34
CA GLY A 535 41.63 -9.18 31.50
C GLY A 535 40.13 -9.26 31.20
N SER A 536 39.72 -9.15 29.93
CA SER A 536 38.36 -9.44 29.46
C SER A 536 38.04 -10.92 29.61
N VAL A 537 36.75 -11.27 29.69
CA VAL A 537 36.28 -12.66 29.77
C VAL A 537 35.42 -12.97 28.55
N VAL A 538 35.66 -14.12 27.93
CA VAL A 538 34.85 -14.65 26.83
C VAL A 538 34.14 -15.91 27.26
N LEU A 539 32.83 -15.94 27.03
CA LEU A 539 31.95 -17.09 27.29
C LEU A 539 31.38 -17.60 25.97
N THR A 540 31.34 -18.91 25.80
CA THR A 540 30.59 -19.59 24.74
C THR A 540 29.41 -20.31 25.38
N LEU A 541 28.19 -19.92 25.01
CA LEU A 541 26.94 -20.48 25.53
C LEU A 541 26.17 -21.17 24.40
N ALA A 542 25.37 -22.19 24.73
CA ALA A 542 24.41 -22.77 23.79
C ALA A 542 23.12 -23.21 24.51
N PRO A 543 21.96 -23.18 23.83
CA PRO A 543 20.74 -23.83 24.32
C PRO A 543 20.93 -25.36 24.39
N PRO A 544 19.97 -26.10 24.97
CA PRO A 544 19.86 -27.54 24.72
C PRO A 544 19.69 -27.81 23.22
N VAL A 545 20.05 -29.02 22.78
CA VAL A 545 19.70 -29.49 21.44
C VAL A 545 18.17 -29.57 21.38
N LEU A 546 17.59 -28.99 20.32
CA LEU A 546 16.15 -29.01 20.07
C LEU A 546 15.86 -30.08 19.03
N ASP A 547 15.30 -31.20 19.47
CA ASP A 547 15.05 -32.34 18.59
C ASP A 547 14.10 -31.97 17.45
N SER A 548 14.39 -32.49 16.24
CA SER A 548 13.70 -32.16 14.98
C SER A 548 13.92 -30.74 14.46
N LEU A 549 14.82 -29.94 15.06
CA LEU A 549 15.27 -28.68 14.51
C LEU A 549 16.61 -28.86 13.77
N ASP A 550 16.58 -28.73 12.46
CA ASP A 550 17.76 -28.81 11.56
C ASP A 550 18.77 -27.65 11.75
N LEU A 551 18.52 -26.73 12.68
CA LEU A 551 19.37 -25.58 12.99
C LEU A 551 20.01 -25.74 14.37
N ARG A 552 21.29 -25.33 14.48
CA ARG A 552 22.03 -25.25 15.74
C ARG A 552 22.40 -23.81 16.04
N LEU A 553 22.21 -23.38 17.29
CA LEU A 553 22.59 -22.07 17.80
C LEU A 553 23.76 -22.17 18.78
N GLN A 554 24.71 -21.26 18.65
CA GLN A 554 25.71 -20.93 19.67
C GLN A 554 25.73 -19.42 19.88
N MET A 555 26.04 -18.97 21.08
CA MET A 555 26.30 -17.55 21.37
C MET A 555 27.70 -17.38 21.95
N VAL A 556 28.43 -16.39 21.45
CA VAL A 556 29.70 -15.93 22.02
C VAL A 556 29.50 -14.56 22.64
N LEU A 557 29.99 -14.37 23.87
CA LEU A 557 29.94 -13.13 24.62
C LEU A 557 31.35 -12.73 25.04
N ARG A 558 31.79 -11.51 24.71
CA ARG A 558 33.03 -10.92 25.20
C ARG A 558 32.70 -9.74 26.11
N ILE A 559 33.10 -9.84 27.37
CA ILE A 559 32.87 -8.84 28.41
C ILE A 559 34.21 -8.19 28.75
N GLY A 560 34.34 -6.89 28.49
CA GLY A 560 35.53 -6.11 28.77
C GLY A 560 35.24 -4.60 28.75
N ARG A 561 36.11 -3.81 28.08
CA ARG A 561 35.87 -2.37 27.83
C ARG A 561 34.64 -2.11 26.95
N THR A 562 34.35 -3.07 26.08
CA THR A 562 33.13 -3.20 25.30
C THR A 562 32.41 -4.46 25.74
N LEU A 563 31.11 -4.52 25.43
CA LEU A 563 30.37 -5.76 25.40
C LEU A 563 30.19 -6.17 23.94
N GLU A 564 30.58 -7.38 23.59
CA GLU A 564 30.31 -7.98 22.28
C GLU A 564 29.45 -9.23 22.48
N GLN A 565 28.43 -9.39 21.65
CA GLN A 565 27.52 -10.53 21.67
C GLN A 565 27.25 -10.98 20.24
N GLU A 566 27.47 -12.26 19.98
CA GLU A 566 27.41 -12.85 18.64
C GLU A 566 26.57 -14.14 18.67
N LEU A 567 25.47 -14.17 17.91
CA LEU A 567 24.67 -15.37 17.65
C LEU A 567 25.16 -16.04 16.38
N ILE A 568 25.61 -17.29 16.49
CA ILE A 568 26.09 -18.11 15.38
C ILE A 568 25.07 -19.21 15.14
N THR A 569 24.39 -19.16 14.00
CA THR A 569 23.46 -20.20 13.54
C THR A 569 24.11 -21.06 12.47
N GLU A 570 24.03 -22.37 12.63
CA GLU A 570 24.51 -23.38 11.67
C GLU A 570 23.32 -24.22 11.17
N ASN A 571 23.23 -24.45 9.86
CA ASN A 571 22.28 -25.41 9.31
C ASN A 571 22.91 -26.80 9.28
N THR A 572 22.43 -27.67 10.17
CA THR A 572 22.85 -29.06 10.32
C THR A 572 22.00 -30.05 9.52
N GLY A 573 20.93 -29.59 8.86
CA GLY A 573 20.03 -30.40 8.05
C GLY A 573 20.50 -30.61 6.61
N SER A 574 19.63 -31.23 5.81
CA SER A 574 19.86 -31.54 4.38
C SER A 574 19.16 -30.60 3.40
N ARG A 575 18.44 -29.59 3.90
CA ARG A 575 17.65 -28.62 3.11
C ARG A 575 18.04 -27.19 3.47
N VAL A 576 17.78 -26.24 2.58
CA VAL A 576 17.85 -24.81 2.93
C VAL A 576 16.88 -24.53 4.07
N GLN A 577 17.33 -23.78 5.07
CA GLN A 577 16.54 -23.36 6.22
C GLN A 577 16.36 -21.84 6.18
N THR A 578 15.12 -21.38 6.34
CA THR A 578 14.74 -19.97 6.16
C THR A 578 14.22 -19.40 7.46
N PHE A 579 14.91 -18.43 8.06
CA PHE A 579 14.70 -18.05 9.45
C PHE A 579 14.90 -16.55 9.73
N THR A 580 14.50 -16.10 10.92
CA THR A 580 14.68 -14.72 11.42
C THR A 580 15.20 -14.75 12.86
N GLN A 581 15.69 -13.64 13.38
CA GLN A 581 16.24 -13.60 14.73
C GLN A 581 16.40 -12.18 15.25
N ALA A 582 16.50 -12.01 16.57
CA ALA A 582 16.89 -10.74 17.16
C ALA A 582 17.58 -10.89 18.52
N LEU A 583 18.41 -9.91 18.84
CA LEU A 583 18.84 -9.58 20.19
C LEU A 583 17.99 -8.40 20.68
N HIS A 584 16.99 -8.70 21.51
CA HIS A 584 15.92 -7.76 21.90
C HIS A 584 16.38 -6.80 22.99
N ASN A 585 17.41 -5.98 22.72
CA ASN A 585 18.09 -5.19 23.75
C ASN A 585 17.18 -4.16 24.42
N TYR A 586 17.02 -4.22 25.74
CA TYR A 586 16.42 -3.17 26.57
C TYR A 586 17.54 -2.35 27.21
N PHE A 587 17.83 -1.16 26.68
CA PHE A 587 18.84 -0.26 27.25
C PHE A 587 18.27 0.56 28.39
N ASN A 588 18.97 0.60 29.53
CA ASN A 588 18.63 1.42 30.69
C ASN A 588 18.87 2.91 30.41
N VAL A 589 17.84 3.72 30.58
CA VAL A 589 17.88 5.17 30.33
C VAL A 589 17.31 5.96 31.51
N SER A 590 17.78 7.19 31.67
CA SER A 590 17.33 8.10 32.73
C SER A 590 15.84 8.45 32.62
N ASP A 591 15.38 8.73 31.40
CA ASP A 591 13.98 8.99 31.04
C ASP A 591 13.85 8.79 29.52
N ALA A 592 13.01 7.86 29.09
CA ALA A 592 12.78 7.54 27.67
C ALA A 592 12.24 8.74 26.87
N LEU A 593 11.65 9.74 27.55
CA LEU A 593 11.25 10.99 26.93
C LEU A 593 12.42 11.99 26.74
N LYS A 594 13.63 11.72 27.25
CA LYS A 594 14.79 12.64 27.21
C LYS A 594 16.01 12.11 26.45
N VAL A 595 15.92 10.89 25.92
CA VAL A 595 16.97 10.29 25.09
C VAL A 595 16.70 10.49 23.60
N ASP A 596 17.73 10.24 22.80
CA ASP A 596 17.69 10.25 21.33
C ASP A 596 18.52 9.09 20.78
N VAL A 597 18.10 8.50 19.66
CA VAL A 597 18.86 7.47 18.92
C VAL A 597 19.22 7.99 17.54
N THR A 598 20.52 8.20 17.32
CA THR A 598 21.06 8.67 16.03
C THR A 598 21.37 7.49 15.10
N GLY A 599 21.55 7.74 13.81
CA GLY A 599 21.86 6.71 12.79
C GLY A 599 20.62 6.14 12.08
N LEU A 600 19.45 6.74 12.30
CA LEU A 600 18.16 6.32 11.73
C LEU A 600 17.54 7.36 10.79
N ASP A 601 18.09 8.57 10.71
CA ASP A 601 17.57 9.66 9.87
C ASP A 601 17.55 9.26 8.38
N GLY A 602 16.49 9.65 7.67
CA GLY A 602 16.26 9.32 6.26
C GLY A 602 15.90 7.85 5.99
N LEU A 603 16.01 6.94 6.96
CA LEU A 603 15.61 5.54 6.78
C LEU A 603 14.08 5.39 6.74
N THR A 604 13.64 4.40 5.96
CA THR A 604 12.25 3.95 5.95
C THR A 604 12.01 2.98 7.11
N TYR A 605 10.91 3.18 7.84
CA TYR A 605 10.44 2.24 8.85
C TYR A 605 8.99 1.83 8.61
N LEU A 606 8.68 0.59 8.98
CA LEU A 606 7.32 0.08 9.09
C LEU A 606 6.86 0.27 10.55
N ASP A 607 5.76 0.98 10.76
CA ASP A 607 5.24 1.23 12.11
C ASP A 607 4.13 0.23 12.48
N LYS A 608 4.39 -0.67 13.44
CA LYS A 608 3.39 -1.66 13.84
C LYS A 608 2.18 -1.06 14.56
N LEU A 609 2.28 0.18 15.03
CA LEU A 609 1.22 0.90 15.73
C LEU A 609 0.34 1.72 14.76
N ASP A 610 0.71 1.75 13.48
CA ASP A 610 -0.03 2.31 12.34
C ASP A 610 -0.17 1.25 11.22
N ASN A 611 -0.63 0.05 11.59
CA ASN A 611 -0.91 -1.08 10.68
C ASN A 611 0.23 -1.45 9.71
N GLY A 612 1.49 -1.31 10.15
CA GLY A 612 2.66 -1.59 9.32
C GLY A 612 2.94 -0.54 8.23
N ASN A 613 2.28 0.62 8.25
CA ASN A 613 2.51 1.69 7.28
C ASN A 613 3.99 2.10 7.23
N ALA A 614 4.48 2.31 6.01
CA ALA A 614 5.82 2.79 5.76
C ALA A 614 5.91 4.31 5.93
N HIS A 615 6.87 4.76 6.73
CA HIS A 615 7.18 6.15 7.03
C HIS A 615 8.68 6.41 6.88
N VAL A 616 9.08 7.68 6.70
CA VAL A 616 10.49 8.08 6.66
C VAL A 616 10.84 8.81 7.96
N GLN A 617 11.88 8.34 8.63
CA GLN A 617 12.43 8.98 9.84
C GLN A 617 13.03 10.34 9.48
N LYS A 618 12.79 11.35 10.34
CA LYS A 618 13.25 12.72 10.14
C LYS A 618 13.98 13.19 11.39
N GLY A 619 15.29 13.40 11.28
CA GLY A 619 16.18 13.59 12.41
C GLY A 619 16.33 12.33 13.27
N ASP A 620 16.99 12.49 14.42
CA ASP A 620 17.18 11.43 15.41
C ASP A 620 15.84 10.87 15.90
N TRP A 621 15.79 9.58 16.23
CA TRP A 621 14.60 8.97 16.84
C TRP A 621 14.48 9.41 18.30
N ASN A 622 13.27 9.77 18.73
CA ASN A 622 12.89 9.96 20.13
C ASN A 622 11.36 9.82 20.30
N LEU A 623 10.91 9.71 21.54
CA LEU A 623 9.48 9.65 21.90
C LEU A 623 8.80 11.03 22.04
N ARG A 624 9.45 12.11 21.59
CA ARG A 624 8.94 13.49 21.65
C ARG A 624 8.38 13.98 20.31
N ASP A 625 8.39 13.13 19.28
CA ASP A 625 7.83 13.46 17.97
C ASP A 625 6.31 13.72 18.11
N PRO A 626 5.81 14.93 17.77
CA PRO A 626 4.41 15.27 17.95
C PRO A 626 3.45 14.52 17.01
N ARG A 627 3.99 13.74 16.06
CA ARG A 627 3.22 12.82 15.21
C ARG A 627 2.87 11.51 15.94
N ASP A 628 3.58 11.20 17.03
CA ASP A 628 3.49 9.94 17.75
C ASP A 628 2.91 10.11 19.16
N PRO A 629 2.05 9.19 19.63
CA PRO A 629 1.45 9.27 20.95
C PRO A 629 2.39 8.77 22.07
N GLY A 630 3.66 9.20 22.05
CA GLY A 630 4.65 8.90 23.10
C GLY A 630 5.05 7.42 23.22
N ARG A 631 5.00 6.66 22.12
CA ARG A 631 5.28 5.22 22.03
C ARG A 631 5.93 4.90 20.68
N SER A 632 6.55 3.72 20.55
CA SER A 632 7.16 3.31 19.28
C SER A 632 7.20 1.78 19.15
N ASP A 633 6.91 1.27 17.94
CA ASP A 633 7.29 -0.08 17.51
C ASP A 633 7.62 -0.03 16.00
N ARG A 634 8.85 0.42 15.72
CA ARG A 634 9.32 0.73 14.36
C ARG A 634 10.34 -0.28 13.89
N LEU A 635 10.07 -0.92 12.76
CA LEU A 635 10.98 -1.81 12.06
C LEU A 635 11.63 -1.05 10.90
N TYR A 636 12.89 -0.67 11.07
CA TYR A 636 13.68 0.03 10.05
C TYR A 636 14.19 -0.99 9.04
N THR A 637 13.80 -0.85 7.78
CA THR A 637 14.30 -1.68 6.68
C THR A 637 15.54 -1.01 6.08
N GLN A 638 16.55 -1.82 5.71
CA GLN A 638 17.84 -1.31 5.21
C GLN A 638 18.65 -0.51 6.26
N ALA A 639 18.57 -0.90 7.53
CA ALA A 639 19.27 -0.23 8.62
C ALA A 639 20.81 -0.40 8.51
N GLY A 640 21.55 0.70 8.72
CA GLY A 640 22.98 0.80 8.42
C GLY A 640 23.94 0.14 9.42
N GLY A 641 23.45 -0.43 10.52
CA GLY A 641 24.26 -1.16 11.49
C GLY A 641 25.09 -0.30 12.46
N HIS A 642 24.87 1.01 12.51
CA HIS A 642 25.51 1.90 13.48
C HIS A 642 24.50 2.89 14.07
N TYR A 643 24.39 2.90 15.40
CA TYR A 643 23.44 3.74 16.14
C TYR A 643 24.12 4.31 17.40
N VAL A 644 23.69 5.48 17.84
CA VAL A 644 24.13 6.05 19.12
C VAL A 644 22.93 6.48 19.95
N LEU A 645 22.69 5.78 21.06
CA LEU A 645 21.72 6.16 22.08
C LEU A 645 22.36 7.19 23.01
N ARG A 646 21.86 8.42 23.00
CA ARG A 646 22.33 9.53 23.84
C ARG A 646 21.43 9.70 25.05
N ASP A 647 22.02 9.72 26.24
CA ASP A 647 21.32 9.91 27.51
C ASP A 647 21.93 11.10 28.29
N PRO A 648 21.35 12.31 28.16
CA PRO A 648 21.79 13.49 28.89
C PRO A 648 21.62 13.37 30.41
N GLY A 649 20.64 12.60 30.91
CA GLY A 649 20.37 12.47 32.34
C GLY A 649 21.39 11.57 33.05
N PHE A 650 21.86 10.52 32.37
CA PHE A 650 22.97 9.68 32.83
C PHE A 650 24.35 10.18 32.34
N LYS A 651 24.41 11.28 31.59
CA LYS A 651 25.64 11.88 31.01
C LYS A 651 26.50 10.84 30.27
N ARG A 652 25.83 10.01 29.46
CA ARG A 652 26.47 8.95 28.67
C ARG A 652 25.89 8.84 27.27
N ALA A 653 26.69 8.29 26.37
CA ALA A 653 26.25 7.78 25.08
C ALA A 653 26.61 6.30 24.96
N ILE A 654 25.70 5.50 24.41
CA ILE A 654 25.93 4.08 24.10
C ILE A 654 26.06 3.98 22.58
N ASP A 655 27.27 3.71 22.13
CA ASP A 655 27.61 3.44 20.74
C ASP A 655 27.30 1.96 20.44
N ILE A 656 26.41 1.70 19.49
CA ILE A 656 25.83 0.40 19.16
C ILE A 656 26.20 0.09 17.71
N SER A 657 27.05 -0.91 17.51
CA SER A 657 27.41 -1.42 16.17
C SER A 657 26.81 -2.82 15.99
N THR A 658 26.18 -3.09 14.83
CA THR A 658 25.60 -4.39 14.50
C THR A 658 26.02 -4.86 13.12
N SER A 659 26.18 -6.18 12.94
CA SER A 659 26.47 -6.81 11.65
C SER A 659 25.79 -8.17 11.54
N GLY A 660 25.55 -8.63 10.31
CA GLY A 660 24.70 -9.80 10.04
C GLY A 660 23.21 -9.49 9.87
N SER A 661 22.80 -8.24 10.11
CA SER A 661 21.41 -7.77 9.95
C SER A 661 21.31 -6.55 9.04
N ARG A 662 20.17 -6.40 8.36
CA ARG A 662 19.77 -5.17 7.64
C ARG A 662 18.50 -4.55 8.22
N THR A 663 18.12 -4.94 9.43
CA THR A 663 16.98 -4.38 10.16
C THR A 663 17.40 -3.97 11.57
N ALA A 664 16.84 -2.83 12.00
CA ALA A 664 16.83 -2.41 13.39
C ALA A 664 15.39 -2.30 13.85
N VAL A 665 15.09 -2.77 15.05
CA VAL A 665 13.80 -2.52 15.70
C VAL A 665 14.03 -1.53 16.83
N VAL A 666 13.30 -0.42 16.81
CA VAL A 666 13.35 0.58 17.88
C VAL A 666 11.96 0.69 18.49
N TRP A 667 11.87 0.38 19.78
CA TRP A 667 10.57 0.25 20.44
C TRP A 667 10.58 0.70 21.90
N ASN A 668 9.43 1.23 22.32
CA ASN A 668 9.07 1.49 23.71
C ASN A 668 7.53 1.49 23.78
N ALA A 669 6.97 0.80 24.77
CA ALA A 669 5.51 0.66 24.93
C ALA A 669 4.74 1.99 25.08
N GLY A 670 5.40 3.04 25.56
CA GLY A 670 4.78 4.25 26.06
C GLY A 670 3.87 3.97 27.27
N GLU A 671 3.32 5.02 27.85
CA GLU A 671 2.46 4.92 29.04
C GLU A 671 1.23 4.04 28.82
N ALA A 672 0.47 4.31 27.75
CA ALA A 672 -0.77 3.59 27.43
C ALA A 672 -0.56 2.12 26.99
N GLY A 673 0.63 1.78 26.48
CA GLY A 673 1.00 0.40 26.18
C GLY A 673 1.47 -0.34 27.44
N ALA A 674 2.34 0.29 28.22
CA ALA A 674 2.90 -0.29 29.44
C ALA A 674 1.85 -0.50 30.55
N ALA A 675 0.81 0.32 30.61
CA ALA A 675 -0.33 0.12 31.50
C ALA A 675 -1.08 -1.21 31.27
N LYS A 676 -0.86 -1.87 30.12
CA LYS A 676 -1.42 -3.19 29.76
C LYS A 676 -0.42 -4.34 29.96
N MET A 677 0.76 -4.06 30.52
CA MET A 677 1.87 -5.01 30.66
C MET A 677 2.30 -5.10 32.13
N GLU A 678 1.95 -6.22 32.80
CA GLU A 678 2.25 -6.48 34.22
C GLU A 678 3.76 -6.37 34.55
N ASP A 679 4.61 -6.67 33.58
CA ASP A 679 6.06 -6.73 33.69
C ASP A 679 6.75 -5.42 33.24
N ILE A 680 6.02 -4.32 33.06
CA ILE A 680 6.59 -3.00 32.76
C ILE A 680 5.97 -1.89 33.63
N GLY A 681 4.66 -1.69 33.57
CA GLY A 681 3.97 -0.62 34.30
C GLY A 681 4.65 0.76 34.15
N ALA A 682 4.87 1.46 35.28
CA ALA A 682 5.49 2.78 35.29
C ALA A 682 6.96 2.82 34.80
N ALA A 683 7.66 1.67 34.75
CA ALA A 683 9.06 1.59 34.37
C ALA A 683 9.32 1.70 32.86
N TRP A 684 8.28 1.97 32.05
CA TRP A 684 8.41 2.26 30.61
C TRP A 684 9.34 3.46 30.33
N ARG A 685 9.44 4.39 31.28
CA ARG A 685 10.37 5.53 31.19
C ARG A 685 11.84 5.14 31.36
N ASN A 686 12.15 3.95 31.85
CA ASN A 686 13.52 3.57 32.20
C ASN A 686 14.20 2.69 31.15
N TYR A 687 13.56 2.42 30.02
CA TYR A 687 14.20 1.72 28.91
C TYR A 687 13.92 2.33 27.54
N VAL A 688 14.82 2.08 26.59
CA VAL A 688 14.54 2.14 25.14
C VAL A 688 15.10 0.88 24.52
N CYS A 689 14.37 0.25 23.60
CA CYS A 689 14.91 -0.88 22.85
C CYS A 689 15.53 -0.42 21.54
N VAL A 690 16.73 -0.92 21.24
CA VAL A 690 17.41 -0.78 19.94
C VAL A 690 18.00 -2.15 19.60
N GLU A 691 17.28 -2.90 18.77
CA GLU A 691 17.49 -4.33 18.57
C GLU A 691 18.32 -4.61 17.32
N ALA A 692 19.32 -5.48 17.44
CA ALA A 692 19.97 -6.09 16.28
C ALA A 692 19.05 -7.22 15.78
N ALA A 693 18.48 -7.12 14.58
CA ALA A 693 17.44 -8.04 14.12
C ALA A 693 17.51 -8.35 12.62
N ASN A 694 17.30 -9.62 12.28
CA ASN A 694 16.84 -10.05 10.97
C ASN A 694 15.32 -10.24 11.09
N ALA A 695 14.51 -9.33 10.56
CA ALA A 695 13.06 -9.33 10.78
C ALA A 695 12.28 -8.71 9.61
N GLY A 696 11.00 -9.08 9.47
CA GLY A 696 10.15 -8.59 8.39
C GLY A 696 10.70 -9.05 7.03
N PRO A 697 11.11 -8.15 6.12
CA PRO A 697 11.72 -8.53 4.85
C PRO A 697 13.18 -9.00 4.96
N ASP A 698 13.88 -8.78 6.09
CA ASP A 698 15.25 -9.27 6.28
C ASP A 698 15.26 -10.71 6.79
N VAL A 699 14.94 -11.64 5.89
CA VAL A 699 14.90 -13.08 6.15
C VAL A 699 16.22 -13.73 5.72
N ILE A 700 16.75 -14.65 6.54
CA ILE A 700 17.97 -15.40 6.25
C ILE A 700 17.61 -16.71 5.56
N GLU A 701 18.18 -16.97 4.38
CA GLU A 701 18.23 -18.30 3.77
C GLU A 701 19.60 -18.93 4.05
N LEU A 702 19.62 -20.12 4.65
CA LEU A 702 20.85 -20.80 5.03
C LEU A 702 20.92 -22.19 4.39
N ALA A 703 21.86 -22.38 3.46
CA ALA A 703 22.10 -23.67 2.81
C ALA A 703 22.62 -24.74 3.79
N PRO A 704 22.48 -26.05 3.50
CA PRO A 704 23.06 -27.14 4.30
C PRO A 704 24.54 -26.94 4.59
N GLY A 705 24.95 -27.09 5.86
CA GLY A 705 26.32 -26.82 6.33
C GLY A 705 26.70 -25.32 6.39
N GLY A 706 25.81 -24.43 5.94
CA GLY A 706 26.00 -22.99 5.99
C GLY A 706 25.95 -22.44 7.41
N ARG A 707 26.63 -21.31 7.62
CA ARG A 707 26.62 -20.57 8.89
C ARG A 707 26.28 -19.11 8.67
N HIS A 708 25.51 -18.54 9.61
CA HIS A 708 25.17 -17.13 9.66
C HIS A 708 25.48 -16.58 11.05
N SER A 709 26.01 -15.35 11.11
CA SER A 709 26.36 -14.67 12.36
C SER A 709 25.61 -13.34 12.45
N LEU A 710 24.93 -13.10 13.58
CA LEU A 710 24.39 -11.81 13.99
C LEU A 710 25.19 -11.31 15.19
N LYS A 711 25.96 -10.24 14.99
CA LYS A 711 26.84 -9.66 16.01
C LYS A 711 26.38 -8.26 16.40
N GLN A 712 26.48 -7.95 17.68
CA GLN A 712 26.37 -6.61 18.23
C GLN A 712 27.55 -6.26 19.15
N VAL A 713 27.91 -4.98 19.18
CA VAL A 713 28.96 -4.42 20.03
C VAL A 713 28.46 -3.14 20.69
N PHE A 714 28.55 -3.05 22.02
CA PHE A 714 28.21 -1.85 22.78
C PHE A 714 29.48 -1.22 23.37
N LYS A 715 29.63 0.09 23.18
CA LYS A 715 30.69 0.91 23.78
C LYS A 715 30.08 2.13 24.46
N VAL A 716 30.17 2.17 25.78
CA VAL A 716 29.73 3.33 26.57
C VAL A 716 30.80 4.41 26.53
N LYS A 717 30.39 5.65 26.29
CA LYS A 717 31.22 6.85 26.32
C LYS A 717 30.60 7.86 27.30
N PRO A 718 31.39 8.67 28.02
CA PRO A 718 30.86 9.87 28.66
C PRO A 718 30.29 10.82 27.59
N PHE A 719 29.25 11.56 27.95
CA PHE A 719 28.56 12.55 27.10
C PHE A 719 28.56 13.92 27.77
#